data_AF-A0A0P6JDX5-F1
#
_entry.id   AF-A0A0P6JDX5-F1
#
_cell.length_a   1.000
_cell.length_b   1.000
_cell.length_c   1.000
_cell.angle_alpha   90.00
_cell.angle_beta   90.00
_cell.angle_gamma   90.00
#
_symmetry.space_group_name_H-M   'P 1'
#
loop_
_entity.id
_entity.type
_entity.pdbx_description
1 polymer ?
#
loop_
_entity_poly.entity_id
_entity_poly.type
_entity_poly.pdbx_seq_one_letter_code
_entity_poly.pdbx_strand_id
1 'polypeptide(L)'
;MAGSLLPQQLFLQGVAAVFMFAFASLYTQIPGLYGPEGILPARRMLRPQGKGRWQQLWETPTLLWEAPRLGLDTAQGVELLSLLGTVLALGPLLLHRLRHPLIYLLLWAAYLSVCQVGQVFLYFQWDSLLLETGFLAVLVAPLRQPSGRNQAPQGGLVGASAYKSLPFWLVRWLLFRLMFASGVVKLTSRCPAWWGLTALTYHYETQCLPTPAAWLAHHLPVWLHKLSVVATFLIEIAVPPLFFAPIRRLRLAAFYTQVLLQILIIITGNYNFFNLLTLVLTTTLLDDQHLAAEPSPCHPRKMPTSWPRALLTKLSLLLELAVYGTLAYGTAHYFGLEVDWQQRMVHSRSTFTFHQFSQWLKMVTLPTMWLGAASLTWELLAALWGWVQVQGWLRKVCAAIQLCVLGTTTVALFLISLVPYSYVEPGTHGLLWSGAHHLFDTMEHLQLANSYGLFRRMTGLGGRPEVVLEGSYDGHHWTEIEFMYKPGNVSRPPPIVVPHQPRLDWQMWFAALGPHTHSPWFTSLVLRLLQGKEPVVRLIQNDAAQYPFHKQPPTYVRAQRYKYWFSHPGEQGRWWHRQWVEEFFPPVSLGDPTLESLLRQFGLKDKTPPRTRSSSHALARALHWVRTQLSSLEPPNLLWGLLGAVGAVRVVQALLASSSPQSFLMNREEKHKLIPKRESGAASTPATPTPNNCSSGSRPPRWKK
;
A
#
# COMPACT_ATOMS: atom_id res chain seq x y z
N MET A 1 17.68 -8.05 13.47
CA MET A 1 16.58 -7.97 12.49
C MET A 1 16.06 -9.33 12.09
N ALA A 2 16.90 -10.38 12.01
CA ALA A 2 16.42 -11.73 11.72
C ALA A 2 15.41 -12.20 12.78
N GLY A 3 14.16 -12.41 12.36
CA GLY A 3 13.15 -13.14 13.14
C GLY A 3 12.05 -12.35 13.82
N SER A 4 11.80 -11.08 13.48
CA SER A 4 10.77 -10.30 14.19
C SER A 4 9.34 -10.77 13.85
N LEU A 5 8.66 -11.38 14.82
CA LEU A 5 7.34 -11.97 14.62
C LEU A 5 6.23 -10.91 14.60
N LEU A 6 6.37 -9.82 15.37
CA LEU A 6 5.34 -8.80 15.48
C LEU A 6 5.27 -7.91 14.22
N PRO A 7 6.38 -7.33 13.70
CA PRO A 7 6.36 -6.58 12.45
C PRO A 7 5.87 -7.42 11.27
N GLN A 8 6.26 -8.69 11.20
CA GLN A 8 5.78 -9.63 10.18
C GLN A 8 4.25 -9.79 10.23
N GLN A 9 3.68 -9.91 11.43
CA GLN A 9 2.23 -10.00 11.60
C GLN A 9 1.52 -8.71 11.22
N LEU A 10 2.05 -7.56 11.61
CA LEU A 10 1.52 -6.24 11.24
C LEU A 10 1.55 -6.04 9.73
N PHE A 11 2.65 -6.42 9.08
CA PHE A 11 2.78 -6.39 7.62
C PHE A 11 1.68 -7.22 6.95
N LEU A 12 1.53 -8.49 7.35
CA LEU A 12 0.53 -9.40 6.78
C LEU A 12 -0.91 -8.90 7.01
N GLN A 13 -1.20 -8.34 8.19
CA GLN A 13 -2.50 -7.70 8.47
C GLN A 13 -2.72 -6.46 7.61
N GLY A 14 -1.71 -5.60 7.50
CA GLY A 14 -1.77 -4.39 6.70
C GLY A 14 -2.03 -4.68 5.22
N VAL A 15 -1.33 -5.65 4.64
CA VAL A 15 -1.55 -6.10 3.25
C VAL A 15 -2.97 -6.63 3.07
N ALA A 16 -3.49 -7.42 4.03
CA ALA A 16 -4.86 -7.91 3.98
C ALA A 16 -5.89 -6.76 4.08
N ALA A 17 -5.66 -5.75 4.92
CA ALA A 17 -6.51 -4.55 4.99
C ALA A 17 -6.52 -3.78 3.67
N VAL A 18 -5.36 -3.60 3.04
CA VAL A 18 -5.26 -2.94 1.74
C VAL A 18 -5.98 -3.72 0.65
N PHE A 19 -5.83 -5.05 0.58
CA PHE A 19 -6.60 -5.88 -0.36
C PHE A 19 -8.11 -5.76 -0.13
N MET A 20 -8.55 -5.78 1.13
CA MET A 20 -9.97 -5.58 1.46
C MET A 20 -10.46 -4.24 0.92
N PHE A 21 -9.73 -3.15 1.14
CA PHE A 21 -10.10 -1.83 0.62
C PHE A 21 -10.09 -1.78 -0.90
N ALA A 22 -9.07 -2.33 -1.55
CA ALA A 22 -8.94 -2.34 -3.01
C ALA A 22 -10.10 -3.09 -3.67
N PHE A 23 -10.44 -4.30 -3.20
CA PHE A 23 -11.54 -5.09 -3.74
C PHE A 23 -12.92 -4.48 -3.46
N ALA A 24 -13.18 -4.03 -2.22
CA ALA A 24 -14.46 -3.43 -1.87
C ALA A 24 -14.69 -2.09 -2.60
N SER A 25 -13.63 -1.27 -2.73
CA SER A 25 -13.67 -0.02 -3.48
C SER A 25 -13.94 -0.27 -4.96
N LEU A 26 -13.30 -1.31 -5.53
CA LEU A 26 -13.52 -1.68 -6.93
C LEU A 26 -14.93 -2.21 -7.16
N TYR A 27 -15.43 -3.06 -6.28
CA TYR A 27 -16.74 -3.72 -6.40
C TYR A 27 -17.88 -2.74 -6.71
N THR A 28 -17.92 -1.61 -5.99
CA THR A 28 -18.95 -0.57 -6.16
C THR A 28 -18.95 0.08 -7.55
N GLN A 29 -17.80 0.07 -8.25
CA GLN A 29 -17.62 0.73 -9.55
C GLN A 29 -17.72 -0.22 -10.75
N ILE A 30 -17.71 -1.55 -10.53
CA ILE A 30 -17.75 -2.55 -11.61
C ILE A 30 -18.92 -2.35 -12.58
N PRO A 31 -20.17 -2.14 -12.13
CA PRO A 31 -21.31 -2.04 -13.04
C PRO A 31 -21.17 -0.90 -14.05
N GLY A 32 -20.68 0.26 -13.62
CA GLY A 32 -20.49 1.42 -14.47
C GLY A 32 -19.20 1.38 -15.28
N LEU A 33 -18.12 0.80 -14.76
CA LEU A 33 -16.84 0.75 -15.48
C LEU A 33 -16.81 -0.40 -16.49
N TYR A 34 -17.10 -1.61 -16.03
CA TYR A 34 -16.82 -2.85 -16.75
C TYR A 34 -18.06 -3.65 -17.14
N GLY A 35 -19.23 -3.25 -16.65
CA GLY A 35 -20.51 -3.88 -16.99
C GLY A 35 -20.81 -3.84 -18.49
N PRO A 36 -21.80 -4.63 -18.95
CA PRO A 36 -22.21 -4.64 -20.36
C PRO A 36 -22.67 -3.26 -20.86
N GLU A 37 -23.24 -2.45 -19.96
CA GLU A 37 -23.66 -1.07 -20.20
C GLU A 37 -22.69 -0.03 -19.65
N GLY A 38 -21.52 -0.48 -19.16
CA GLY A 38 -20.50 0.40 -18.61
C GLY A 38 -19.70 1.15 -19.67
N ILE A 39 -18.78 1.99 -19.19
CA ILE A 39 -17.88 2.80 -20.01
C ILE A 39 -16.98 1.90 -20.89
N LEU A 40 -16.32 0.91 -20.30
CA LEU A 40 -15.42 -0.02 -20.99
C LEU A 40 -15.75 -1.47 -20.62
N PRO A 41 -16.69 -2.12 -21.34
CA PRO A 41 -17.10 -3.48 -21.04
C PRO A 41 -15.93 -4.47 -21.00
N ALA A 42 -15.77 -5.18 -19.87
CA ALA A 42 -14.67 -6.12 -19.63
C ALA A 42 -14.58 -7.25 -20.67
N ARG A 43 -15.73 -7.66 -21.23
CA ARG A 43 -15.82 -8.70 -22.28
C ARG A 43 -14.96 -8.42 -23.52
N ARG A 44 -14.55 -7.17 -23.74
CA ARG A 44 -13.72 -6.79 -24.89
C ARG A 44 -12.29 -7.31 -24.79
N MET A 45 -11.78 -7.55 -23.58
CA MET A 45 -10.41 -7.99 -23.34
C MET A 45 -10.24 -9.50 -23.51
N LEU A 46 -11.21 -10.29 -23.07
CA LEU A 46 -11.14 -11.76 -23.11
C LEU A 46 -11.81 -12.31 -24.37
N ARG A 47 -11.12 -12.21 -25.51
CA ARG A 47 -11.54 -12.85 -26.76
C ARG A 47 -10.78 -14.16 -26.97
N PRO A 48 -11.46 -15.31 -27.11
CA PRO A 48 -10.79 -16.56 -27.43
C PRO A 48 -10.13 -16.47 -28.80
N GLN A 49 -8.80 -16.48 -28.87
CA GLN A 49 -8.04 -16.37 -30.12
C GLN A 49 -7.77 -17.74 -30.78
N GLY A 50 -8.49 -18.80 -30.39
CA GLY A 50 -8.22 -20.17 -30.86
C GLY A 50 -6.91 -20.81 -30.34
N LYS A 51 -6.10 -20.07 -29.56
CA LYS A 51 -4.88 -20.58 -28.92
C LYS A 51 -5.18 -21.63 -27.83
N GLY A 52 -4.20 -22.47 -27.51
CA GLY A 52 -4.30 -23.44 -26.41
C GLY A 52 -4.48 -22.76 -25.04
N ARG A 53 -5.19 -23.42 -24.12
CA ARG A 53 -5.55 -22.86 -22.79
C ARG A 53 -4.34 -22.39 -21.98
N TRP A 54 -3.26 -23.17 -21.97
CA TRP A 54 -2.04 -22.82 -21.24
C TRP A 54 -1.39 -21.55 -21.78
N GLN A 55 -1.32 -21.43 -23.12
CA GLN A 55 -0.76 -20.24 -23.76
C GLN A 55 -1.61 -18.99 -23.48
N GLN A 56 -2.95 -19.11 -23.49
CA GLN A 56 -3.84 -18.01 -23.13
C GLN A 56 -3.65 -17.57 -21.68
N LEU A 57 -3.51 -18.51 -20.75
CA LEU A 57 -3.26 -18.22 -19.33
C LEU A 57 -1.88 -17.60 -19.09
N TRP A 58 -0.87 -18.00 -19.86
CA TRP A 58 0.45 -17.40 -19.78
C TRP A 58 0.49 -15.98 -20.35
N GLU A 59 -0.08 -15.76 -21.54
CA GLU A 59 -0.15 -14.42 -22.15
C GLU A 59 -1.04 -13.46 -21.35
N THR A 60 -2.13 -13.97 -20.77
CA THR A 60 -3.10 -13.20 -19.99
C THR A 60 -3.49 -13.96 -18.71
N PRO A 61 -2.73 -13.79 -17.61
CA PRO A 61 -2.91 -14.54 -16.38
C PRO A 61 -4.17 -14.06 -15.64
N THR A 62 -5.31 -14.67 -15.97
CA THR A 62 -6.59 -14.34 -15.34
C THR A 62 -7.46 -15.57 -15.07
N LEU A 63 -8.04 -15.62 -13.87
CA LEU A 63 -9.06 -16.60 -13.48
C LEU A 63 -10.39 -16.38 -14.20
N LEU A 64 -10.57 -15.21 -14.84
CA LEU A 64 -11.81 -14.86 -15.55
C LEU A 64 -12.03 -15.68 -16.83
N TRP A 65 -11.01 -16.40 -17.33
CA TRP A 65 -11.19 -17.41 -18.38
C TRP A 65 -12.15 -18.53 -17.98
N GLU A 66 -12.30 -18.78 -16.68
CA GLU A 66 -13.18 -19.82 -16.12
C GLU A 66 -14.59 -19.31 -15.79
N ALA A 67 -14.82 -17.99 -15.80
CA ALA A 67 -16.14 -17.39 -15.53
C ALA A 67 -17.25 -17.93 -16.44
N PRO A 68 -17.04 -18.16 -17.76
CA PRO A 68 -18.07 -18.76 -18.62
C PRO A 68 -18.46 -20.18 -18.20
N ARG A 69 -17.56 -20.97 -17.61
CA ARG A 69 -17.89 -22.33 -17.11
C ARG A 69 -18.79 -22.29 -15.89
N LEU A 70 -18.71 -21.21 -15.12
CA LEU A 70 -19.60 -20.92 -13.99
C LEU A 70 -20.93 -20.28 -14.44
N GLY A 71 -21.14 -20.11 -15.75
CA GLY A 71 -22.32 -19.44 -16.30
C GLY A 71 -22.35 -17.93 -16.07
N LEU A 72 -21.18 -17.32 -15.81
CA LEU A 72 -21.06 -15.89 -15.52
C LEU A 72 -20.52 -15.12 -16.74
N ASP A 73 -21.01 -13.90 -16.93
CA ASP A 73 -20.37 -12.93 -17.81
C ASP A 73 -19.04 -12.45 -17.21
N THR A 74 -18.12 -11.93 -18.03
CA THR A 74 -16.81 -11.46 -17.56
C THR A 74 -16.96 -10.38 -16.47
N ALA A 75 -17.91 -9.45 -16.61
CA ALA A 75 -18.18 -8.43 -15.59
C ALA A 75 -18.68 -9.03 -14.26
N GLN A 76 -19.54 -10.05 -14.32
CA GLN A 76 -20.00 -10.79 -13.14
C GLN A 76 -18.87 -11.65 -12.53
N GLY A 77 -17.94 -12.15 -13.34
CA GLY A 77 -16.73 -12.79 -12.87
C GLY A 77 -15.84 -11.83 -12.07
N VAL A 78 -15.65 -10.60 -12.56
CA VAL A 78 -14.90 -9.54 -11.83
C VAL A 78 -15.60 -9.20 -10.51
N GLU A 79 -16.93 -9.12 -10.53
CA GLU A 79 -17.75 -8.91 -9.34
C GLU A 79 -17.57 -10.02 -8.30
N LEU A 80 -17.66 -11.28 -8.74
CA LEU A 80 -17.44 -12.45 -7.89
C LEU A 80 -16.02 -12.46 -7.30
N LEU A 81 -15.00 -12.23 -8.12
CA LEU A 81 -13.61 -12.17 -7.65
C LEU A 81 -13.40 -11.05 -6.65
N SER A 82 -14.07 -9.90 -6.83
CA SER A 82 -13.97 -8.78 -5.89
C SER A 82 -14.63 -9.12 -4.56
N LEU A 83 -15.83 -9.71 -4.56
CA LEU A 83 -16.48 -10.14 -3.32
C LEU A 83 -15.69 -11.24 -2.60
N LEU A 84 -15.25 -12.26 -3.32
CA LEU A 84 -14.41 -13.32 -2.76
C LEU A 84 -13.09 -12.77 -2.24
N GLY A 85 -12.47 -11.84 -2.95
CA GLY A 85 -11.26 -11.14 -2.53
C GLY A 85 -11.47 -10.38 -1.22
N THR A 86 -12.57 -9.62 -1.09
CA THR A 86 -12.92 -8.92 0.15
C THR A 86 -13.11 -9.91 1.32
N VAL A 87 -13.84 -11.00 1.12
CA VAL A 87 -14.08 -12.02 2.16
C VAL A 87 -12.79 -12.74 2.55
N LEU A 88 -11.97 -13.13 1.58
CA LEU A 88 -10.67 -13.76 1.82
C LEU A 88 -9.72 -12.82 2.56
N ALA A 89 -9.77 -11.52 2.29
CA ALA A 89 -8.95 -10.51 2.96
C ALA A 89 -9.40 -10.26 4.42
N LEU A 90 -10.70 -10.38 4.72
CA LEU A 90 -11.23 -10.32 6.09
C LEU A 90 -10.71 -11.47 6.96
N GLY A 91 -10.45 -12.65 6.37
CA GLY A 91 -9.95 -13.82 7.10
C GLY A 91 -8.67 -13.55 7.92
N PRO A 92 -7.53 -13.18 7.30
CA PRO A 92 -6.28 -12.84 7.99
C PRO A 92 -6.39 -11.67 8.99
N LEU A 93 -7.35 -10.76 8.75
CA LEU A 93 -7.65 -9.64 9.64
C LEU A 93 -8.37 -10.09 10.90
N LEU A 94 -9.20 -11.13 10.86
CA LEU A 94 -9.96 -11.62 12.02
C LEU A 94 -9.25 -12.77 12.73
N LEU A 95 -8.64 -13.68 11.99
CA LEU A 95 -8.09 -14.93 12.52
C LEU A 95 -6.59 -15.03 12.23
N HIS A 96 -5.78 -15.20 13.28
CA HIS A 96 -4.34 -15.41 13.10
C HIS A 96 -4.06 -16.64 12.21
N ARG A 97 -4.85 -17.72 12.34
CA ARG A 97 -4.71 -18.98 11.58
C ARG A 97 -4.84 -18.82 10.07
N LEU A 98 -5.56 -17.81 9.60
CA LEU A 98 -5.77 -17.57 8.17
C LEU A 98 -4.64 -16.77 7.51
N ARG A 99 -3.59 -16.39 8.26
CA ARG A 99 -2.37 -15.78 7.70
C ARG A 99 -1.45 -16.83 7.08
N HIS A 100 -1.94 -17.51 6.06
CA HIS A 100 -1.26 -18.59 5.37
C HIS A 100 -0.87 -18.15 3.93
N PRO A 101 0.28 -18.58 3.38
CA PRO A 101 0.72 -18.22 2.03
C PRO A 101 -0.36 -18.39 0.95
N LEU A 102 -1.14 -19.48 1.02
CA LEU A 102 -2.21 -19.75 0.06
C LEU A 102 -3.28 -18.65 0.04
N ILE A 103 -3.63 -18.04 1.17
CA ILE A 103 -4.62 -16.97 1.20
C ILE A 103 -4.09 -15.74 0.46
N TYR A 104 -2.83 -15.35 0.71
CA TYR A 104 -2.20 -14.25 0.00
C TYR A 104 -2.00 -14.55 -1.48
N LEU A 105 -1.70 -15.80 -1.85
CA LEU A 105 -1.59 -16.22 -3.24
C LEU A 105 -2.94 -16.12 -3.97
N LEU A 106 -4.03 -16.53 -3.31
CA LEU A 106 -5.39 -16.40 -3.84
C LEU A 106 -5.80 -14.92 -3.98
N LEU A 107 -5.48 -14.08 -2.99
CA LEU A 107 -5.73 -12.64 -3.05
C LEU A 107 -4.95 -11.99 -4.20
N TRP A 108 -3.67 -12.31 -4.33
CA TRP A 108 -2.81 -11.82 -5.41
C TRP A 108 -3.31 -12.28 -6.77
N ALA A 109 -3.62 -13.57 -6.95
CA ALA A 109 -4.12 -14.12 -8.21
C ALA A 109 -5.48 -13.53 -8.59
N ALA A 110 -6.38 -13.32 -7.62
CA ALA A 110 -7.67 -12.67 -7.84
C ALA A 110 -7.48 -11.20 -8.27
N TYR A 111 -6.58 -10.45 -7.64
CA TYR A 111 -6.33 -9.06 -8.00
C TYR A 111 -5.65 -8.94 -9.37
N LEU A 112 -4.65 -9.78 -9.66
CA LEU A 112 -3.98 -9.85 -10.95
C LEU A 112 -5.00 -10.13 -12.07
N SER A 113 -5.89 -11.10 -11.85
CA SER A 113 -6.94 -11.46 -12.79
C SER A 113 -7.82 -10.28 -13.19
N VAL A 114 -8.12 -9.42 -12.21
CA VAL A 114 -8.94 -8.23 -12.40
C VAL A 114 -8.16 -7.11 -13.07
N CYS A 115 -6.89 -6.89 -12.68
CA CYS A 115 -6.00 -5.92 -13.35
C CYS A 115 -5.81 -6.22 -14.85
N GLN A 116 -5.69 -7.50 -15.24
CA GLN A 116 -5.54 -7.90 -16.66
C GLN A 116 -6.72 -7.48 -17.54
N VAL A 117 -7.93 -7.43 -16.98
CA VAL A 117 -9.16 -7.05 -17.71
C VAL A 117 -9.55 -5.59 -17.48
N GLY A 118 -8.92 -4.96 -16.49
CA GLY A 118 -9.29 -3.67 -15.94
C GLY A 118 -8.92 -2.44 -16.76
N GLN A 119 -8.21 -2.61 -17.88
CA GLN A 119 -7.87 -1.55 -18.85
C GLN A 119 -7.28 -0.29 -18.16
N VAL A 120 -7.55 0.90 -18.70
CA VAL A 120 -7.03 2.19 -18.18
C VAL A 120 -7.43 2.45 -16.72
N PHE A 121 -8.55 1.89 -16.25
CA PHE A 121 -9.05 2.13 -14.90
C PHE A 121 -8.33 1.30 -13.82
N LEU A 122 -7.49 0.32 -14.16
CA LEU A 122 -6.73 -0.53 -13.21
C LEU A 122 -5.21 -0.52 -13.47
N TYR A 123 -4.73 0.41 -14.30
CA TYR A 123 -3.32 0.57 -14.64
C TYR A 123 -2.68 1.75 -13.91
N PHE A 124 -2.90 1.84 -12.60
CA PHE A 124 -2.31 2.87 -11.75
C PHE A 124 -1.15 2.34 -10.91
N GLN A 125 -0.23 3.21 -10.49
CA GLN A 125 0.98 2.79 -9.77
C GLN A 125 0.70 2.07 -8.45
N TRP A 126 -0.41 2.38 -7.77
CA TRP A 126 -0.80 1.68 -6.55
C TRP A 126 -1.37 0.27 -6.80
N ASP A 127 -1.97 0.03 -7.97
CA ASP A 127 -2.44 -1.30 -8.36
C ASP A 127 -1.22 -2.21 -8.61
N SER A 128 -0.19 -1.69 -9.30
CA SER A 128 1.10 -2.37 -9.48
C SER A 128 1.86 -2.59 -8.17
N LEU A 129 1.90 -1.58 -7.28
CA LEU A 129 2.52 -1.71 -5.95
C LEU A 129 1.81 -2.78 -5.10
N LEU A 130 0.49 -2.87 -5.18
CA LEU A 130 -0.29 -3.88 -4.46
C LEU A 130 -0.03 -5.29 -4.99
N LEU A 131 0.13 -5.46 -6.31
CA LEU A 131 0.50 -6.75 -6.88
C LEU A 131 1.90 -7.20 -6.45
N GLU A 132 2.88 -6.29 -6.52
CA GLU A 132 4.24 -6.58 -6.08
C GLU A 132 4.30 -6.89 -4.58
N THR A 133 3.66 -6.06 -3.74
CA THR A 133 3.61 -6.27 -2.28
C THR A 133 2.81 -7.53 -1.91
N GLY A 134 1.72 -7.81 -2.63
CA GLY A 134 0.88 -8.98 -2.43
C GLY A 134 1.62 -10.28 -2.71
N PHE A 135 2.43 -10.33 -3.77
CA PHE A 135 3.29 -11.49 -4.04
C PHE A 135 4.35 -11.67 -2.96
N LEU A 136 5.00 -10.59 -2.52
CA LEU A 136 5.95 -10.66 -1.41
C LEU A 136 5.29 -11.15 -0.10
N ALA A 137 4.01 -10.81 0.14
CA ALA A 137 3.27 -11.32 1.29
C ALA A 137 3.07 -12.85 1.27
N VAL A 138 3.02 -13.48 0.08
CA VAL A 138 3.01 -14.95 -0.05
C VAL A 138 4.28 -15.56 0.55
N LEU A 139 5.44 -14.95 0.25
CA LEU A 139 6.74 -15.43 0.73
C LEU A 139 6.96 -15.12 2.21
N VAL A 140 6.42 -14.00 2.70
CA VAL A 140 6.49 -13.60 4.10
C VAL A 140 5.57 -14.46 4.97
N ALA A 141 4.43 -14.95 4.48
CA ALA A 141 3.49 -15.71 5.30
C ALA A 141 4.09 -17.05 5.78
N PRO A 142 3.88 -17.45 7.05
CA PRO A 142 4.42 -18.70 7.58
C PRO A 142 3.66 -19.93 7.07
N LEU A 143 4.39 -20.93 6.54
CA LEU A 143 3.83 -22.23 6.10
C LEU A 143 3.26 -23.08 7.25
N ARG A 144 3.89 -23.03 8.43
CA ARG A 144 3.39 -23.67 9.66
C ARG A 144 3.37 -22.63 10.77
N GLN A 145 2.20 -22.43 11.36
CA GLN A 145 2.08 -21.54 12.50
C GLN A 145 2.64 -22.21 13.76
N PRO A 146 3.46 -21.49 14.57
CA PRO A 146 3.87 -22.01 15.86
C PRO A 146 2.63 -22.15 16.74
N SER A 147 2.30 -23.38 17.13
CA SER A 147 1.21 -23.64 18.06
C SER A 147 1.57 -23.00 19.41
N GLY A 148 0.68 -22.17 19.95
CA GLY A 148 0.92 -21.30 21.12
C GLY A 148 1.31 -22.00 22.43
N ARG A 149 1.44 -23.33 22.43
CA ARG A 149 1.85 -24.15 23.58
C ARG A 149 3.36 -24.40 23.64
N ASN A 150 4.11 -24.11 22.57
CA ASN A 150 5.56 -24.26 22.50
C ASN A 150 6.24 -22.93 22.11
N GLN A 151 5.99 -21.85 22.86
CA GLN A 151 6.96 -20.76 22.93
C GLN A 151 8.16 -21.29 23.71
N ALA A 152 9.11 -21.87 22.98
CA ALA A 152 10.37 -22.28 23.58
C ALA A 152 11.03 -21.06 24.24
N PRO A 153 11.69 -21.24 25.41
CA PRO A 153 12.42 -20.15 26.06
C PRO A 153 13.42 -19.54 25.07
N GLN A 154 13.63 -18.23 25.20
CA GLN A 154 14.39 -17.33 24.31
C GLN A 154 15.85 -17.74 23.95
N GLY A 155 16.31 -18.96 24.25
CA GLY A 155 17.66 -19.45 23.98
C GLY A 155 17.81 -20.60 22.98
N GLY A 156 16.75 -21.27 22.51
CA GLY A 156 16.88 -22.59 21.84
C GLY A 156 16.61 -22.69 20.33
N LEU A 157 16.10 -21.65 19.65
CA LEU A 157 15.52 -21.77 18.29
C LEU A 157 16.03 -20.72 17.28
N VAL A 158 17.27 -20.25 17.46
CA VAL A 158 17.91 -19.23 16.61
C VAL A 158 18.01 -19.67 15.14
N GLY A 159 18.17 -20.97 14.86
CA GLY A 159 18.36 -21.48 13.49
C GLY A 159 17.12 -21.48 12.58
N ALA A 160 15.92 -21.72 13.12
CA ALA A 160 14.68 -21.78 12.32
C ALA A 160 14.11 -20.39 11.97
N SER A 161 14.68 -19.33 12.55
CA SER A 161 14.24 -17.95 12.32
C SER A 161 15.09 -17.22 11.28
N ALA A 162 16.27 -17.75 10.93
CA ALA A 162 17.24 -17.05 10.10
C ALA A 162 16.81 -16.94 8.63
N TYR A 163 16.24 -17.99 8.02
CA TYR A 163 15.75 -17.92 6.63
C TYR A 163 14.47 -17.07 6.47
N LYS A 164 13.76 -16.77 7.56
CA LYS A 164 12.55 -15.92 7.54
C LYS A 164 12.88 -14.44 7.29
N SER A 165 14.15 -14.03 7.41
CA SER A 165 14.56 -12.66 7.11
C SER A 165 14.60 -12.35 5.61
N LEU A 166 14.80 -13.35 4.74
CA LEU A 166 14.97 -13.15 3.30
C LEU A 166 13.74 -12.50 2.63
N PRO A 167 12.50 -13.00 2.81
CA PRO A 167 11.33 -12.36 2.21
C PRO A 167 11.08 -10.95 2.75
N PHE A 168 11.37 -10.72 4.04
CA PHE A 168 11.19 -9.42 4.67
C PHE A 168 12.24 -8.40 4.18
N TRP A 169 13.43 -8.87 3.81
CA TRP A 169 14.44 -8.08 3.13
C TRP A 169 13.97 -7.63 1.74
N LEU A 170 13.27 -8.46 0.97
CA LEU A 170 12.68 -8.05 -0.32
C LEU A 170 11.66 -6.92 -0.16
N VAL A 171 10.83 -6.98 0.89
CA VAL A 171 9.86 -5.92 1.18
C VAL A 171 10.58 -4.61 1.53
N ARG A 172 11.70 -4.69 2.26
CA ARG A 172 12.56 -3.53 2.53
C ARG A 172 13.21 -2.99 1.25
N TRP A 173 13.64 -3.87 0.35
CA TRP A 173 14.17 -3.49 -0.97
C TRP A 173 13.10 -2.83 -1.85
N LEU A 174 11.87 -3.31 -1.83
CA LEU A 174 10.73 -2.66 -2.47
C LEU A 174 10.49 -1.25 -1.91
N LEU A 175 10.48 -1.10 -0.57
CA LEU A 175 10.33 0.21 0.07
C LEU A 175 11.46 1.18 -0.35
N PHE A 176 12.71 0.70 -0.39
CA PHE A 176 13.84 1.48 -0.88
C PHE A 176 13.62 1.96 -2.31
N ARG A 177 13.29 1.05 -3.24
CA ARG A 177 13.04 1.39 -4.65
C ARG A 177 11.89 2.39 -4.78
N LEU A 178 10.80 2.16 -4.08
CA LEU A 178 9.63 3.03 -4.09
C LEU A 178 10.00 4.46 -3.69
N MET A 179 10.65 4.64 -2.53
CA MET A 179 10.99 5.97 -2.01
C MET A 179 12.06 6.64 -2.86
N PHE A 180 13.15 5.93 -3.16
CA PHE A 180 14.28 6.47 -3.91
C PHE A 180 13.88 6.85 -5.33
N ALA A 181 13.18 5.98 -6.06
CA ALA A 181 12.71 6.30 -7.40
C ALA A 181 11.74 7.49 -7.39
N SER A 182 10.80 7.52 -6.43
CA SER A 182 9.84 8.63 -6.30
C SER A 182 10.50 9.99 -6.08
N GLY A 183 11.63 10.05 -5.37
CA GLY A 183 12.40 11.28 -5.18
C GLY A 183 13.25 11.66 -6.40
N VAL A 184 14.01 10.70 -6.94
CA VAL A 184 14.93 10.96 -8.05
C VAL A 184 14.20 11.35 -9.33
N VAL A 185 13.03 10.76 -9.62
CA VAL A 185 12.29 11.10 -10.85
C VAL A 185 11.88 12.58 -10.89
N LYS A 186 11.60 13.19 -9.72
CA LYS A 186 11.22 14.61 -9.61
C LYS A 186 12.33 15.53 -10.13
N LEU A 187 13.59 15.22 -9.80
CA LEU A 187 14.75 15.98 -10.28
C LEU A 187 15.13 15.63 -11.73
N THR A 188 15.07 14.34 -12.12
CA THR A 188 15.37 13.93 -13.51
C THR A 188 14.35 14.48 -14.52
N SER A 189 13.15 14.85 -14.07
CA SER A 189 12.09 15.43 -14.90
C SER A 189 12.43 16.77 -15.55
N ARG A 190 13.46 17.46 -15.03
CA ARG A 190 13.83 18.86 -15.35
C ARG A 190 12.70 19.87 -15.14
N CYS A 191 11.72 19.56 -14.30
CA CYS A 191 10.63 20.48 -14.00
C CYS A 191 11.15 21.71 -13.23
N PRO A 192 10.91 22.95 -13.72
CA PRO A 192 11.37 24.17 -13.04
C PRO A 192 10.84 24.32 -11.62
N ALA A 193 9.63 23.84 -11.33
CA ALA A 193 9.04 23.95 -9.99
C ALA A 193 9.77 23.07 -8.94
N TRP A 194 10.21 21.86 -9.33
CA TRP A 194 10.99 20.99 -8.46
C TRP A 194 12.39 21.55 -8.21
N TRP A 195 13.06 22.04 -9.26
CA TRP A 195 14.39 22.65 -9.16
C TRP A 195 14.38 23.99 -8.41
N GLY A 196 13.34 24.81 -8.62
CA GLY A 196 13.14 26.07 -7.91
C GLY A 196 12.60 25.94 -6.48
N LEU A 197 12.41 24.71 -5.97
CA LEU A 197 11.82 24.40 -4.67
C LEU A 197 10.39 24.94 -4.46
N THR A 198 9.69 25.34 -5.52
CA THR A 198 8.31 25.88 -5.45
C THR A 198 7.24 24.84 -5.75
N ALA A 199 7.62 23.58 -5.99
CA ALA A 199 6.69 22.50 -6.32
C ALA A 199 5.47 22.40 -5.39
N LEU A 200 5.67 22.49 -4.07
CA LEU A 200 4.57 22.39 -3.10
C LEU A 200 3.65 23.60 -3.04
N THR A 201 4.04 24.76 -3.60
CA THR A 201 3.11 25.89 -3.72
C THR A 201 1.97 25.58 -4.69
N TYR A 202 2.20 24.69 -5.66
CA TYR A 202 1.19 24.26 -6.64
C TYR A 202 0.56 22.91 -6.27
N HIS A 203 1.33 21.99 -5.69
CA HIS A 203 0.93 20.60 -5.49
C HIS A 203 -0.41 20.43 -4.77
N TYR A 204 -0.64 21.17 -3.69
CA TYR A 204 -1.85 21.04 -2.88
C TYR A 204 -3.14 21.34 -3.66
N GLU A 205 -3.06 22.24 -4.64
CA GLU A 205 -4.17 22.62 -5.52
C GLU A 205 -4.30 21.67 -6.71
N THR A 206 -3.17 21.30 -7.33
CA THR A 206 -3.15 20.60 -8.62
C THR A 206 -3.18 19.08 -8.53
N GLN A 207 -2.98 18.49 -7.34
CA GLN A 207 -3.08 17.04 -7.07
C GLN A 207 -4.45 16.46 -7.43
N CYS A 208 -4.55 15.18 -7.77
CA CYS A 208 -5.79 14.62 -8.35
C CYS A 208 -7.05 14.83 -7.51
N LEU A 209 -7.02 14.51 -6.21
CA LEU A 209 -8.16 14.67 -5.30
C LEU A 209 -7.70 15.33 -3.98
N PRO A 210 -7.72 16.67 -3.88
CA PRO A 210 -7.32 17.36 -2.66
C PRO A 210 -8.32 17.13 -1.52
N THR A 211 -7.87 17.36 -0.29
CA THR A 211 -8.72 17.40 0.91
C THR A 211 -8.93 18.86 1.36
N PRO A 212 -9.81 19.15 2.34
CA PRO A 212 -9.91 20.50 2.91
C PRO A 212 -8.58 20.98 3.53
N ALA A 213 -7.77 20.07 4.07
CA ALA A 213 -6.47 20.40 4.60
C ALA A 213 -5.46 20.82 3.51
N ALA A 214 -5.68 20.42 2.25
CA ALA A 214 -4.88 20.90 1.13
C ALA A 214 -5.04 22.41 0.92
N TRP A 215 -6.27 22.92 1.05
CA TRP A 215 -6.56 24.35 0.96
C TRP A 215 -5.83 25.11 2.07
N LEU A 216 -5.89 24.60 3.31
CA LEU A 216 -5.15 25.19 4.44
C LEU A 216 -3.63 25.16 4.20
N ALA A 217 -3.10 24.03 3.73
CA ALA A 217 -1.69 23.87 3.45
C ALA A 217 -1.24 24.80 2.32
N HIS A 218 -2.05 24.99 1.26
CA HIS A 218 -1.74 25.87 0.14
C HIS A 218 -1.44 27.30 0.59
N HIS A 219 -2.21 27.82 1.55
CA HIS A 219 -2.05 29.18 2.08
C HIS A 219 -0.91 29.35 3.09
N LEU A 220 -0.11 28.30 3.34
CA LEU A 220 1.10 28.44 4.16
C LEU A 220 2.15 29.34 3.47
N PRO A 221 3.03 30.00 4.25
CA PRO A 221 4.07 30.86 3.70
C PRO A 221 4.99 30.12 2.70
N VAL A 222 5.38 30.82 1.63
CA VAL A 222 6.22 30.24 0.56
C VAL A 222 7.55 29.69 1.07
N TRP A 223 8.17 30.30 2.09
CA TRP A 223 9.41 29.78 2.67
C TRP A 223 9.22 28.38 3.29
N LEU A 224 8.05 28.12 3.89
CA LEU A 224 7.72 26.82 4.47
C LEU A 224 7.45 25.78 3.38
N HIS A 225 6.83 26.18 2.27
CA HIS A 225 6.67 25.33 1.08
C HIS A 225 8.02 24.91 0.51
N LYS A 226 8.96 25.85 0.37
CA LYS A 226 10.30 25.54 -0.12
C LYS A 226 11.05 24.59 0.82
N LEU A 227 10.96 24.84 2.14
CA LEU A 227 11.53 23.94 3.14
C LEU A 227 10.88 22.54 3.10
N SER A 228 9.58 22.48 2.85
CA SER A 228 8.85 21.21 2.71
C SER A 228 9.28 20.42 1.46
N VAL A 229 9.65 21.10 0.37
CA VAL A 229 10.25 20.45 -0.83
C VAL A 229 11.62 19.89 -0.48
N VAL A 230 12.46 20.64 0.26
CA VAL A 230 13.76 20.16 0.74
C VAL A 230 13.59 18.93 1.64
N ALA A 231 12.64 18.97 2.59
CA ALA A 231 12.32 17.84 3.44
C ALA A 231 11.86 16.62 2.64
N THR A 232 11.05 16.84 1.59
CA THR A 232 10.62 15.77 0.67
C THR A 232 11.82 15.11 -0.02
N PHE A 233 12.75 15.89 -0.57
CA PHE A 233 13.97 15.33 -1.18
C PHE A 233 14.85 14.60 -0.17
N LEU A 234 14.99 15.13 1.05
CA LEU A 234 15.73 14.45 2.11
C LEU A 234 15.13 13.08 2.44
N ILE A 235 13.82 13.03 2.67
CA ILE A 235 13.10 11.81 3.07
C ILE A 235 13.02 10.79 1.92
N GLU A 236 12.89 11.25 0.68
CA GLU A 236 12.76 10.36 -0.48
C GLU A 236 14.09 9.94 -1.11
N ILE A 237 15.18 10.72 -0.96
CA ILE A 237 16.47 10.42 -1.64
C ILE A 237 17.57 10.05 -0.65
N ALA A 238 17.75 10.82 0.42
CA ALA A 238 18.89 10.65 1.32
C ALA A 238 18.63 9.65 2.47
N VAL A 239 17.38 9.56 2.94
CA VAL A 239 16.97 8.64 4.01
C VAL A 239 16.88 7.17 3.55
N PRO A 240 16.42 6.80 2.34
CA PRO A 240 16.23 5.38 1.98
C PRO A 240 17.47 4.48 2.14
N PRO A 241 18.71 4.90 1.85
CA PRO A 241 19.90 4.08 2.15
C PRO A 241 19.99 3.65 3.63
N LEU A 242 19.45 4.45 4.56
CA LEU A 242 19.42 4.13 6.00
C LEU A 242 18.51 2.94 6.33
N PHE A 243 17.63 2.51 5.42
CA PHE A 243 16.82 1.30 5.61
C PHE A 243 17.70 0.06 5.82
N PHE A 244 18.88 0.02 5.19
CA PHE A 244 19.84 -1.07 5.30
C PHE A 244 20.92 -0.84 6.38
N ALA A 245 20.83 0.25 7.15
CA ALA A 245 21.82 0.55 8.18
C ALA A 245 21.82 -0.54 9.27
N PRO A 246 23.00 -0.96 9.76
CA PRO A 246 23.08 -1.93 10.87
C PRO A 246 22.66 -1.31 12.21
N ILE A 247 22.68 0.02 12.33
CA ILE A 247 22.33 0.76 13.55
C ILE A 247 20.81 0.88 13.66
N ARG A 248 20.25 0.37 14.77
CA ARG A 248 18.81 0.39 15.05
C ARG A 248 18.22 1.80 15.08
N ARG A 249 18.89 2.75 15.72
CA ARG A 249 18.37 4.12 15.89
C ARG A 249 18.18 4.83 14.54
N LEU A 250 19.13 4.67 13.62
CA LEU A 250 19.03 5.22 12.27
C LEU A 250 17.84 4.64 11.49
N ARG A 251 17.59 3.33 11.60
CA ARG A 251 16.40 2.68 11.01
C ARG A 251 15.09 3.17 11.60
N LEU A 252 15.03 3.36 12.92
CA LEU A 252 13.83 3.90 13.57
C LEU A 252 13.60 5.35 13.17
N ALA A 253 14.66 6.17 13.10
CA ALA A 253 14.55 7.52 12.57
C ALA A 253 14.03 7.52 11.13
N ALA A 254 14.55 6.63 10.28
CA ALA A 254 14.05 6.43 8.92
C ALA A 254 12.58 5.97 8.90
N PHE A 255 12.16 5.08 9.80
CA PHE A 255 10.76 4.69 9.94
C PHE A 255 9.86 5.89 10.26
N TYR A 256 10.20 6.68 11.28
CA TYR A 256 9.40 7.82 11.71
C TYR A 256 9.32 8.92 10.65
N THR A 257 10.41 9.20 9.94
CA THR A 257 10.38 10.20 8.86
C THR A 257 9.53 9.74 7.67
N GLN A 258 9.58 8.45 7.32
CA GLN A 258 8.68 7.90 6.29
C GLN A 258 7.22 7.96 6.72
N VAL A 259 6.91 7.54 7.96
CA VAL A 259 5.54 7.59 8.50
C VAL A 259 5.01 9.02 8.53
N LEU A 260 5.82 9.98 8.99
CA LEU A 260 5.45 11.39 9.00
C LEU A 260 5.09 11.89 7.58
N LEU A 261 5.94 11.60 6.59
CA LEU A 261 5.68 11.98 5.20
C LEU A 261 4.36 11.37 4.69
N GLN A 262 4.12 10.07 4.90
CA GLN A 262 2.89 9.42 4.44
C GLN A 262 1.64 9.98 5.12
N ILE A 263 1.69 10.27 6.43
CA ILE A 263 0.56 10.86 7.16
C ILE A 263 0.24 12.26 6.63
N LEU A 264 1.25 13.11 6.41
CA LEU A 264 1.04 14.44 5.84
C LEU A 264 0.40 14.37 4.45
N ILE A 265 0.81 13.41 3.63
CA ILE A 265 0.22 13.18 2.31
C ILE A 265 -1.25 12.72 2.43
N ILE A 266 -1.58 11.80 3.36
CA ILE A 266 -2.96 11.35 3.59
C ILE A 266 -3.85 12.49 4.05
N ILE A 267 -3.35 13.36 4.94
CA ILE A 267 -4.12 14.50 5.44
C ILE A 267 -4.41 15.49 4.32
N THR A 268 -3.45 15.74 3.43
CA THR A 268 -3.54 16.78 2.40
C THR A 268 -4.09 16.28 1.06
N GLY A 269 -4.17 14.98 0.80
CA GLY A 269 -4.63 14.45 -0.48
C GLY A 269 -5.19 13.04 -0.40
N ASN A 270 -6.17 12.76 -1.27
CA ASN A 270 -6.81 11.45 -1.34
C ASN A 270 -6.11 10.54 -2.34
N TYR A 271 -5.11 9.82 -1.85
CA TYR A 271 -4.31 8.84 -2.61
C TYR A 271 -4.72 7.40 -2.30
N ASN A 272 -6.04 7.20 -2.14
CA ASN A 272 -6.67 5.89 -2.08
C ASN A 272 -6.00 4.98 -1.03
N PHE A 273 -5.40 3.86 -1.44
CA PHE A 273 -4.69 2.94 -0.53
C PHE A 273 -3.16 2.97 -0.70
N PHE A 274 -2.62 3.88 -1.54
CA PHE A 274 -1.19 3.94 -1.84
C PHE A 274 -0.35 4.25 -0.59
N ASN A 275 -0.66 5.34 0.11
CA ASN A 275 0.08 5.74 1.31
C ASN A 275 -0.11 4.74 2.46
N LEU A 276 -1.30 4.12 2.57
CA LEU A 276 -1.53 3.04 3.53
C LEU A 276 -0.62 1.85 3.22
N LEU A 277 -0.48 1.47 1.96
CA LEU A 277 0.43 0.41 1.55
C LEU A 277 1.89 0.77 1.84
N THR A 278 2.31 2.01 1.58
CA THR A 278 3.65 2.49 1.95
C THR A 278 3.89 2.43 3.46
N LEU A 279 2.91 2.82 4.29
CA LEU A 279 2.98 2.64 5.76
C LEU A 279 3.08 1.18 6.18
N VAL A 280 2.44 0.26 5.45
CA VAL A 280 2.59 -1.18 5.69
C VAL A 280 4.00 -1.64 5.35
N LEU A 281 4.61 -1.14 4.27
CA LEU A 281 6.00 -1.46 3.90
C LEU A 281 7.01 -0.97 4.93
N THR A 282 6.79 0.18 5.59
CA THR A 282 7.71 0.71 6.61
C THR A 282 7.79 -0.17 7.86
N THR A 283 6.83 -1.07 8.10
CA THR A 283 6.91 -2.07 9.18
C THR A 283 8.19 -2.93 9.11
N THR A 284 8.81 -3.04 7.93
CA THR A 284 10.09 -3.74 7.73
C THR A 284 11.30 -3.11 8.43
N LEU A 285 11.15 -1.86 8.88
CA LEU A 285 12.16 -1.11 9.61
C LEU A 285 12.04 -1.30 11.14
N LEU A 286 10.95 -1.90 11.61
CA LEU A 286 10.67 -2.13 13.02
C LEU A 286 11.29 -3.44 13.54
N ASP A 287 11.58 -3.47 14.85
CA ASP A 287 12.04 -4.66 15.58
C ASP A 287 11.02 -5.02 16.69
N ASP A 288 10.95 -6.29 17.08
CA ASP A 288 10.01 -6.78 18.12
C ASP A 288 10.13 -5.99 19.44
N GLN A 289 11.35 -5.60 19.82
CA GLN A 289 11.62 -4.82 21.03
C GLN A 289 10.98 -3.43 21.04
N HIS A 290 10.55 -2.89 19.89
CA HIS A 290 9.87 -1.61 19.84
C HIS A 290 8.35 -1.74 19.97
N LEU A 291 7.79 -2.89 19.56
CA LEU A 291 6.36 -3.16 19.54
C LEU A 291 5.87 -3.90 20.80
N ALA A 292 6.72 -4.74 21.40
CA ALA A 292 6.45 -5.39 22.68
C ALA A 292 6.60 -4.37 23.81
N ALA A 293 5.59 -3.51 23.97
CA ALA A 293 5.47 -2.57 25.08
C ALA A 293 5.07 -3.29 26.39
N GLU A 294 5.82 -4.32 26.78
CA GLU A 294 5.90 -4.65 28.20
C GLU A 294 7.12 -3.93 28.77
N PRO A 295 6.93 -2.97 29.69
CA PRO A 295 8.01 -2.60 30.59
C PRO A 295 8.21 -3.83 31.47
N SER A 296 8.99 -4.81 31.02
CA SER A 296 9.59 -5.73 31.97
C SER A 296 10.29 -4.84 33.01
N PRO A 297 10.00 -4.97 34.31
CA PRO A 297 10.78 -4.33 35.36
C PRO A 297 12.14 -5.03 35.38
N CYS A 298 12.92 -4.81 34.32
CA CYS A 298 14.33 -5.05 34.32
C CYS A 298 14.89 -3.98 35.26
N HIS A 299 15.02 -4.35 36.54
CA HIS A 299 16.20 -3.92 37.28
C HIS A 299 17.37 -3.95 36.28
N PRO A 300 18.06 -2.84 36.04
CA PRO A 300 19.26 -2.88 35.22
C PRO A 300 20.23 -3.78 35.97
N ARG A 301 20.26 -5.07 35.62
CA ARG A 301 21.41 -5.91 35.90
C ARG A 301 22.52 -5.21 35.13
N LYS A 302 23.28 -4.38 35.86
CA LYS A 302 24.58 -3.88 35.45
C LYS A 302 25.43 -5.13 35.19
N MET A 303 25.28 -5.74 34.01
CA MET A 303 26.26 -6.68 33.52
C MET A 303 27.54 -5.88 33.36
N PRO A 304 28.70 -6.39 33.84
CA PRO A 304 29.96 -5.72 33.61
C PRO A 304 30.13 -5.55 32.10
N THR A 305 30.13 -4.30 31.63
CA THR A 305 30.34 -3.97 30.23
C THR A 305 31.75 -4.37 29.87
N SER A 306 31.90 -5.46 29.12
CA SER A 306 33.19 -5.79 28.52
C SER A 306 33.64 -4.61 27.66
N TRP A 307 34.91 -4.20 27.80
CA TRP A 307 35.54 -3.13 27.01
C TRP A 307 35.18 -3.13 25.52
N PRO A 308 35.14 -4.28 24.80
CA PRO A 308 34.74 -4.30 23.38
C PRO A 308 33.27 -3.91 23.14
N ARG A 309 32.34 -4.24 24.04
CA ARG A 309 30.93 -3.83 23.90
C ARG A 309 30.77 -2.33 24.13
N ALA A 310 31.48 -1.78 25.11
CA ALA A 310 31.50 -0.33 25.36
C ALA A 310 32.09 0.44 24.17
N LEU A 311 33.19 -0.07 23.59
CA LEU A 311 33.79 0.47 22.37
C LEU A 311 32.79 0.46 21.20
N LEU A 312 32.14 -0.67 20.95
CA LEU A 312 31.15 -0.80 19.87
C LEU A 312 29.98 0.18 20.03
N THR A 313 29.49 0.36 21.27
CA THR A 313 28.43 1.35 21.53
C THR A 313 28.89 2.79 21.28
N LYS A 314 30.11 3.16 21.68
CA LYS A 314 30.67 4.49 21.40
C LYS A 314 30.86 4.71 19.90
N LEU A 315 31.41 3.72 19.18
CA LEU A 315 31.57 3.78 17.72
C LEU A 315 30.22 3.91 17.01
N SER A 316 29.20 3.17 17.46
CA SER A 316 27.85 3.28 16.89
C SER A 316 27.21 4.66 17.10
N LEU A 317 27.45 5.29 18.26
CA LEU A 317 26.99 6.64 18.55
C LEU A 317 27.73 7.68 17.69
N LEU A 318 29.04 7.54 17.54
CA LEU A 318 29.84 8.40 16.67
C LEU A 318 29.38 8.29 15.21
N LEU A 319 29.11 7.08 14.73
CA LEU A 319 28.58 6.87 13.38
C LEU A 319 27.17 7.46 13.22
N GLU A 320 26.31 7.33 14.24
CA GLU A 320 24.99 7.96 14.27
C GLU A 320 25.08 9.49 14.16
N LEU A 321 25.92 10.12 14.99
CA LEU A 321 26.15 11.56 14.97
C LEU A 321 26.79 12.02 13.65
N ALA A 322 27.71 11.24 13.10
CA ALA A 322 28.30 11.51 11.80
C ALA A 322 27.25 11.49 10.69
N VAL A 323 26.38 10.48 10.65
CA VAL A 323 25.30 10.39 9.66
C VAL A 323 24.35 11.58 9.75
N TYR A 324 23.87 11.93 10.95
CA TYR A 324 23.01 13.10 11.12
C TYR A 324 23.73 14.41 10.79
N GLY A 325 25.00 14.54 11.17
CA GLY A 325 25.84 15.69 10.84
C GLY A 325 26.03 15.84 9.32
N THR A 326 26.32 14.75 8.60
CA THR A 326 26.45 14.74 7.14
C THR A 326 25.13 15.06 6.45
N LEU A 327 24.01 14.53 6.93
CA LEU A 327 22.68 14.86 6.38
C LEU A 327 22.32 16.33 6.60
N ALA A 328 22.56 16.86 7.80
CA ALA A 328 22.29 18.26 8.12
C ALA A 328 23.18 19.20 7.31
N TYR A 329 24.50 18.94 7.28
CA TYR A 329 25.46 19.71 6.49
C TYR A 329 25.15 19.64 5.00
N GLY A 330 24.90 18.43 4.46
CA GLY A 330 24.55 18.24 3.05
C GLY A 330 23.27 18.98 2.68
N THR A 331 22.25 18.95 3.55
CA THR A 331 21.01 19.69 3.33
C THR A 331 21.26 21.20 3.30
N ALA A 332 22.02 21.73 4.26
CA ALA A 332 22.36 23.14 4.30
C ALA A 332 23.18 23.58 3.08
N HIS A 333 24.13 22.75 2.64
CA HIS A 333 25.03 23.03 1.53
C HIS A 333 24.33 22.94 0.16
N TYR A 334 23.65 21.83 -0.13
CA TYR A 334 23.02 21.58 -1.44
C TYR A 334 21.74 22.40 -1.68
N PHE A 335 21.07 22.82 -0.60
CA PHE A 335 19.86 23.65 -0.68
C PHE A 335 20.07 25.09 -0.18
N GLY A 336 21.32 25.49 0.06
CA GLY A 336 21.69 26.87 0.39
C GLY A 336 20.82 27.47 1.48
N LEU A 337 20.69 26.76 2.61
CA LEU A 337 19.80 27.16 3.70
C LEU A 337 20.40 28.36 4.44
N GLU A 338 19.81 29.53 4.22
CA GLU A 338 20.17 30.78 4.87
C GLU A 338 19.01 31.19 5.78
N VAL A 339 19.30 31.44 7.05
CA VAL A 339 18.29 31.76 8.05
C VAL A 339 18.30 33.26 8.31
N ASP A 340 17.24 33.95 7.90
CA ASP A 340 17.04 35.36 8.20
C ASP A 340 16.35 35.49 9.56
N TRP A 341 17.14 35.88 10.56
CA TRP A 341 16.68 36.06 11.94
C TRP A 341 15.80 37.31 12.12
N GLN A 342 15.95 38.32 11.25
CA GLN A 342 15.15 39.54 11.33
C GLN A 342 13.72 39.29 10.85
N GLN A 343 13.58 38.55 9.74
CA GLN A 343 12.27 38.25 9.15
C GLN A 343 11.68 36.92 9.65
N ARG A 344 12.43 36.15 10.45
CA ARG A 344 12.10 34.78 10.89
C ARG A 344 11.77 33.87 9.70
N MET A 345 12.49 34.03 8.59
CA MET A 345 12.29 33.25 7.36
C MET A 345 13.53 32.42 7.01
N VAL A 346 13.30 31.29 6.34
CA VAL A 346 14.38 30.43 5.83
C VAL A 346 14.43 30.54 4.31
N HIS A 347 15.51 31.11 3.80
CA HIS A 347 15.79 31.13 2.38
C HIS A 347 16.41 29.79 1.97
N SER A 348 15.89 29.21 0.89
CA SER A 348 16.36 27.95 0.33
C SER A 348 16.45 28.06 -1.19
N ARG A 349 17.55 27.57 -1.75
CA ARG A 349 17.86 27.56 -3.19
C ARG A 349 18.66 26.32 -3.56
N SER A 350 18.36 25.67 -4.67
CA SER A 350 19.22 24.59 -5.18
C SER A 350 20.58 25.15 -5.59
N THR A 351 21.67 24.74 -4.94
CA THR A 351 23.04 25.20 -5.26
C THR A 351 23.75 24.32 -6.27
N PHE A 352 23.16 23.18 -6.63
CA PHE A 352 23.71 22.23 -7.60
C PHE A 352 23.01 22.34 -8.97
N THR A 353 23.74 21.97 -10.02
CA THR A 353 23.24 21.97 -11.40
C THR A 353 22.67 20.60 -11.80
N PHE A 354 21.86 20.57 -12.86
CA PHE A 354 21.38 19.32 -13.45
C PHE A 354 22.53 18.38 -13.87
N HIS A 355 23.63 18.94 -14.39
CA HIS A 355 24.79 18.15 -14.80
C HIS A 355 25.46 17.46 -13.60
N GLN A 356 25.70 18.20 -12.52
CA GLN A 356 26.23 17.65 -11.27
C GLN A 356 25.31 16.58 -10.68
N PHE A 357 23.99 16.81 -10.69
CA PHE A 357 23.01 15.82 -10.25
C PHE A 357 23.02 14.57 -11.12
N SER A 358 23.10 14.72 -12.45
CA SER A 358 23.14 13.58 -13.36
C SER A 358 24.42 12.77 -13.20
N GLN A 359 25.56 13.42 -12.97
CA GLN A 359 26.82 12.75 -12.64
C GLN A 359 26.73 12.02 -11.29
N TRP A 360 26.17 12.68 -10.27
CA TRP A 360 25.91 12.06 -8.97
C TRP A 360 25.01 10.82 -9.11
N LEU A 361 23.94 10.92 -9.90
CA LEU A 361 23.02 9.81 -10.10
C LEU A 361 23.70 8.62 -10.78
N LYS A 362 24.55 8.86 -11.80
CA LYS A 362 25.41 7.84 -12.39
C LYS A 362 26.34 7.20 -11.36
N MET A 363 26.94 8.01 -10.48
CA MET A 363 27.82 7.53 -9.42
C MET A 363 27.09 6.75 -8.33
N VAL A 364 25.81 7.02 -8.05
CA VAL A 364 25.07 6.41 -6.93
C VAL A 364 24.20 5.22 -7.34
N THR A 365 23.71 5.18 -8.57
CA THR A 365 22.78 4.12 -9.02
C THR A 365 23.42 2.74 -8.93
N LEU A 366 24.64 2.56 -9.45
CA LEU A 366 25.32 1.26 -9.38
C LEU A 366 25.74 0.87 -7.94
N PRO A 367 26.33 1.76 -7.11
CA PRO A 367 26.60 1.44 -5.70
C PRO A 367 25.37 1.13 -4.87
N THR A 368 24.20 1.72 -5.14
CA THR A 368 22.97 1.36 -4.42
C THR A 368 22.46 -0.04 -4.80
N MET A 369 22.64 -0.47 -6.05
CA MET A 369 22.41 -1.87 -6.44
C MET A 369 23.38 -2.82 -5.71
N TRP A 370 24.67 -2.46 -5.63
CA TRP A 370 25.67 -3.23 -4.89
C TRP A 370 25.43 -3.23 -3.37
N LEU A 371 24.93 -2.14 -2.80
CA LEU A 371 24.51 -2.09 -1.40
C LEU A 371 23.37 -3.08 -1.16
N GLY A 372 22.39 -3.14 -2.07
CA GLY A 372 21.34 -4.14 -2.07
C GLY A 372 21.92 -5.56 -2.15
N ALA A 373 22.81 -5.82 -3.10
CA ALA A 373 23.45 -7.13 -3.28
C ALA A 373 24.26 -7.55 -2.04
N ALA A 374 25.08 -6.65 -1.47
CA ALA A 374 25.88 -6.89 -0.27
C ALA A 374 25.00 -7.12 0.97
N SER A 375 23.89 -6.38 1.09
CA SER A 375 22.94 -6.61 2.16
C SER A 375 22.23 -7.96 2.01
N LEU A 376 21.89 -8.36 0.79
CA LEU A 376 21.27 -9.66 0.51
C LEU A 376 22.24 -10.82 0.77
N THR A 377 23.49 -10.71 0.33
CA THR A 377 24.50 -11.75 0.59
C THR A 377 24.73 -11.92 2.08
N TRP A 378 24.73 -10.84 2.85
CA TRP A 378 24.79 -10.92 4.31
C TRP A 378 23.60 -11.68 4.92
N GLU A 379 22.37 -11.39 4.48
CA GLU A 379 21.17 -12.11 4.95
C GLU A 379 21.20 -13.60 4.53
N LEU A 380 21.70 -13.91 3.33
CA LEU A 380 21.90 -15.29 2.87
C LEU A 380 22.94 -16.03 3.71
N LEU A 381 24.08 -15.39 4.03
CA LEU A 381 25.10 -15.96 4.90
C LEU A 381 24.57 -16.18 6.32
N ALA A 382 23.81 -15.22 6.86
CA ALA A 382 23.15 -15.37 8.16
C ALA A 382 22.12 -16.52 8.16
N ALA A 383 21.37 -16.68 7.07
CA ALA A 383 20.41 -17.78 6.91
C ALA A 383 21.12 -19.14 6.78
N LEU A 384 22.22 -19.21 6.02
CA LEU A 384 23.08 -20.40 5.92
C LEU A 384 23.69 -20.77 7.29
N TRP A 385 24.16 -19.77 8.03
CA TRP A 385 24.67 -19.98 9.38
C TRP A 385 23.59 -20.51 10.32
N GLY A 386 22.37 -19.95 10.26
CA GLY A 386 21.22 -20.45 11.01
C GLY A 386 20.86 -21.89 10.65
N TRP A 387 20.97 -22.28 9.38
CA TRP A 387 20.78 -23.66 8.92
C TRP A 387 21.82 -24.62 9.51
N VAL A 388 23.10 -24.21 9.59
CA VAL A 388 24.16 -25.04 10.21
C VAL A 388 23.85 -25.37 11.67
N GLN A 389 23.19 -24.45 12.38
CA GLN A 389 22.82 -24.60 13.79
C GLN A 389 21.58 -25.50 14.03
N VAL A 390 20.86 -25.91 12.99
CA VAL A 390 19.66 -26.75 13.14
C VAL A 390 20.04 -28.17 13.56
N GLN A 391 19.51 -28.62 14.70
CA GLN A 391 19.69 -29.98 15.21
C GLN A 391 18.65 -30.96 14.63
N GLY A 392 19.12 -32.17 14.28
CA GLY A 392 18.31 -33.28 13.76
C GLY A 392 18.28 -33.37 12.22
N TRP A 393 18.55 -34.57 11.68
CA TRP A 393 18.73 -34.78 10.23
C TRP A 393 17.50 -34.39 9.39
N LEU A 394 16.30 -34.88 9.75
CA LEU A 394 15.06 -34.55 9.03
C LEU A 394 14.77 -33.05 9.03
N ARG A 395 14.94 -32.38 10.17
CA ARG A 395 14.72 -30.92 10.29
C ARG A 395 15.75 -30.14 9.49
N LYS A 396 17.00 -30.60 9.46
CA LYS A 396 18.08 -29.99 8.67
C LYS A 396 17.85 -30.12 7.16
N VAL A 397 17.34 -31.26 6.68
CA VAL A 397 16.95 -31.46 5.28
C VAL A 397 15.76 -30.57 4.91
N CYS A 398 14.69 -30.56 5.72
CA CYS A 398 13.55 -29.67 5.47
C CYS A 398 13.94 -28.18 5.48
N ALA A 399 14.78 -27.76 6.42
CA ALA A 399 15.29 -26.40 6.48
C ALA A 399 16.19 -26.06 5.27
N ALA A 400 17.00 -27.02 4.79
CA ALA A 400 17.79 -26.84 3.57
C ALA A 400 16.89 -26.60 2.36
N ILE A 401 15.86 -27.42 2.17
CA ILE A 401 14.90 -27.27 1.05
C ILE A 401 14.22 -25.90 1.12
N GLN A 402 13.73 -25.50 2.30
CA GLN A 402 13.10 -24.19 2.49
C GLN A 402 14.05 -23.03 2.20
N LEU A 403 15.30 -23.12 2.68
CA LEU A 403 16.32 -22.12 2.42
C LEU A 403 16.69 -22.05 0.93
N CYS A 404 16.82 -23.18 0.25
CA CYS A 404 17.08 -23.21 -1.19
C CYS A 404 15.94 -22.56 -1.98
N VAL A 405 14.69 -22.93 -1.70
CA VAL A 405 13.52 -22.36 -2.41
C VAL A 405 13.38 -20.86 -2.14
N LEU A 406 13.42 -20.44 -0.87
CA LEU A 406 13.27 -19.02 -0.52
C LEU A 406 14.48 -18.19 -0.96
N GLY A 407 15.70 -18.73 -0.81
CA GLY A 407 16.93 -18.08 -1.24
C GLY A 407 16.98 -17.86 -2.75
N THR A 408 16.71 -18.90 -3.54
CA THR A 408 16.66 -18.79 -5.01
C THR A 408 15.55 -17.84 -5.48
N THR A 409 14.35 -17.94 -4.90
CA THR A 409 13.26 -17.02 -5.20
C THR A 409 13.62 -15.58 -4.84
N THR A 410 14.28 -15.36 -3.71
CA THR A 410 14.72 -14.03 -3.27
C THR A 410 15.74 -13.43 -4.23
N VAL A 411 16.73 -14.21 -4.65
CA VAL A 411 17.73 -13.76 -5.63
C VAL A 411 17.07 -13.46 -6.98
N ALA A 412 16.17 -14.32 -7.46
CA ALA A 412 15.46 -14.10 -8.72
C ALA A 412 14.62 -12.81 -8.69
N LEU A 413 13.83 -12.61 -7.62
CA LEU A 413 13.02 -11.40 -7.45
C LEU A 413 13.87 -10.13 -7.33
N PHE A 414 15.00 -10.21 -6.63
CA PHE A 414 15.94 -9.11 -6.57
C PHE A 414 16.47 -8.76 -7.98
N LEU A 415 16.94 -9.77 -8.73
CA LEU A 415 17.48 -9.58 -10.08
C LEU A 415 16.47 -8.96 -11.05
N ILE A 416 15.24 -9.49 -11.12
CA ILE A 416 14.21 -8.89 -12.00
C ILE A 416 13.87 -7.46 -11.58
N SER A 417 13.93 -7.15 -10.28
CA SER A 417 13.63 -5.80 -9.77
C SER A 417 14.72 -4.76 -10.06
N LEU A 418 15.94 -5.19 -10.43
CA LEU A 418 17.01 -4.29 -10.85
C LEU A 418 16.72 -3.63 -12.21
N VAL A 419 15.98 -4.31 -13.09
CA VAL A 419 15.60 -3.80 -14.42
C VAL A 419 14.76 -2.53 -14.30
N PRO A 420 13.58 -2.52 -13.66
CA PRO A 420 12.78 -1.31 -13.51
C PRO A 420 13.45 -0.27 -12.60
N TYR A 421 14.32 -0.67 -11.67
CA TYR A 421 15.11 0.26 -10.87
C TYR A 421 16.13 1.04 -11.72
N SER A 422 16.75 0.39 -12.70
CA SER A 422 17.72 1.00 -13.62
C SER A 422 17.12 2.06 -14.55
N TYR A 423 15.80 2.10 -14.75
CA TYR A 423 15.15 3.13 -15.58
C TYR A 423 15.34 4.56 -15.04
N VAL A 424 15.72 4.68 -13.78
CA VAL A 424 16.06 5.96 -13.15
C VAL A 424 17.31 6.59 -13.80
N GLU A 425 18.25 5.77 -14.29
CA GLU A 425 19.47 6.21 -14.96
C GLU A 425 19.74 5.34 -16.21
N PRO A 426 19.47 5.85 -17.42
CA PRO A 426 19.53 5.04 -18.64
C PRO A 426 20.89 4.39 -18.94
N GLY A 427 22.01 4.97 -18.48
CA GLY A 427 23.35 4.42 -18.71
C GLY A 427 23.57 3.08 -18.00
N THR A 428 23.02 2.92 -16.79
CA THR A 428 23.14 1.72 -15.96
C THR A 428 22.25 0.61 -16.49
N HIS A 429 21.13 0.94 -17.14
CA HIS A 429 20.22 -0.03 -17.74
C HIS A 429 20.93 -0.95 -18.75
N GLY A 430 21.80 -0.37 -19.59
CA GLY A 430 22.59 -1.13 -20.58
C GLY A 430 23.73 -1.97 -19.97
N LEU A 431 24.13 -1.69 -18.72
CA LEU A 431 25.19 -2.41 -18.00
C LEU A 431 24.67 -3.65 -17.27
N LEU A 432 23.35 -3.81 -17.14
CA LEU A 432 22.76 -4.97 -16.50
C LEU A 432 22.96 -6.25 -17.33
N TRP A 433 23.11 -7.38 -16.64
CA TRP A 433 23.25 -8.68 -17.27
C TRP A 433 22.05 -9.00 -18.18
N SER A 434 22.29 -9.43 -19.42
CA SER A 434 21.25 -9.75 -20.41
C SER A 434 20.25 -10.79 -19.92
N GLY A 435 20.69 -11.74 -19.11
CA GLY A 435 19.79 -12.72 -18.47
C GLY A 435 18.76 -12.08 -17.53
N ALA A 436 19.10 -10.97 -16.86
CA ALA A 436 18.16 -10.25 -16.00
C ALA A 436 17.05 -9.58 -16.82
N HIS A 437 17.38 -9.00 -17.98
CA HIS A 437 16.39 -8.43 -18.91
C HIS A 437 15.45 -9.51 -19.43
N HIS A 438 15.98 -10.63 -19.92
CA HIS A 438 15.15 -11.73 -20.40
C HIS A 438 14.23 -12.32 -19.29
N LEU A 439 14.75 -12.46 -18.07
CA LEU A 439 13.93 -12.89 -16.92
C LEU A 439 12.84 -11.88 -16.55
N PHE A 440 13.13 -10.58 -16.67
CA PHE A 440 12.14 -9.53 -16.44
C PHE A 440 11.05 -9.55 -17.54
N ASP A 441 11.44 -9.54 -18.81
CA ASP A 441 10.52 -9.49 -19.96
C ASP A 441 9.57 -10.71 -19.97
N THR A 442 10.09 -11.89 -19.61
CA THR A 442 9.27 -13.11 -19.50
C THR A 442 8.26 -13.07 -18.35
N MET A 443 8.51 -12.29 -17.30
CA MET A 443 7.69 -12.22 -16.08
C MET A 443 6.90 -10.90 -15.95
N GLU A 444 7.06 -9.96 -16.88
CA GLU A 444 6.45 -8.62 -16.84
C GLU A 444 4.91 -8.70 -16.71
N HIS A 445 4.28 -9.63 -17.43
CA HIS A 445 2.84 -9.87 -17.40
C HIS A 445 2.30 -10.28 -16.02
N LEU A 446 3.15 -10.77 -15.11
CA LEU A 446 2.80 -11.11 -13.73
C LEU A 446 2.93 -9.92 -12.76
N GLN A 447 3.49 -8.78 -13.22
CA GLN A 447 3.70 -7.57 -12.42
C GLN A 447 4.47 -7.80 -11.10
N LEU A 448 5.45 -8.71 -11.13
CA LEU A 448 6.27 -9.05 -9.95
C LEU A 448 7.30 -7.99 -9.58
N ALA A 449 7.65 -7.11 -10.52
CA ALA A 449 8.56 -6.00 -10.32
C ALA A 449 8.14 -4.82 -11.20
N ASN A 450 8.00 -3.63 -10.62
CA ASN A 450 7.52 -2.45 -11.34
C ASN A 450 8.42 -1.23 -11.13
N SER A 451 8.22 -0.21 -11.96
CA SER A 451 8.85 1.11 -11.83
C SER A 451 7.92 2.10 -11.12
N TYR A 452 8.51 3.03 -10.37
CA TYR A 452 7.77 3.97 -9.51
C TYR A 452 8.17 5.41 -9.79
N GLY A 453 7.21 6.33 -9.80
CA GLY A 453 7.49 7.73 -10.10
C GLY A 453 6.29 8.67 -10.20
N LEU A 454 5.43 8.68 -9.17
CA LEU A 454 4.30 9.61 -9.10
C LEU A 454 4.79 11.08 -9.08
N PHE A 455 4.03 11.95 -9.76
CA PHE A 455 4.28 13.41 -9.81
C PHE A 455 5.68 13.81 -10.28
N ARG A 456 6.20 13.06 -11.26
CA ARG A 456 7.50 13.35 -11.91
C ARG A 456 7.59 14.81 -12.36
N ARG A 457 6.56 15.34 -13.01
CA ARG A 457 6.44 16.76 -13.37
C ARG A 457 5.24 17.38 -12.67
N MET A 458 5.39 18.61 -12.18
CA MET A 458 4.24 19.36 -11.68
C MET A 458 3.32 19.73 -12.84
N THR A 459 2.05 19.42 -12.66
CA THR A 459 0.96 19.72 -13.58
C THR A 459 0.19 20.94 -13.10
N GLY A 460 -0.50 21.65 -14.00
CA GLY A 460 -1.33 22.80 -13.64
C GLY A 460 -0.53 24.05 -13.23
N LEU A 461 0.68 24.24 -13.77
CA LEU A 461 1.42 25.49 -13.60
C LEU A 461 0.61 26.63 -14.24
N GLY A 462 0.01 27.48 -13.40
CA GLY A 462 -0.93 28.52 -13.83
C GLY A 462 -2.40 28.08 -13.87
N GLY A 463 -2.79 27.17 -12.97
CA GLY A 463 -4.17 26.75 -12.72
C GLY A 463 -4.38 25.27 -13.02
N ARG A 464 -5.12 24.61 -12.14
CA ARG A 464 -5.49 23.20 -12.26
C ARG A 464 -6.47 23.00 -13.42
N PRO A 465 -6.12 22.28 -14.49
CA PRO A 465 -7.06 22.00 -15.57
C PRO A 465 -8.12 21.00 -15.09
N GLU A 466 -9.38 21.27 -15.39
CA GLU A 466 -10.52 20.40 -15.07
C GLU A 466 -11.49 20.36 -16.24
N VAL A 467 -11.96 19.16 -16.56
CA VAL A 467 -13.01 18.94 -17.55
C VAL A 467 -14.36 18.90 -16.84
N VAL A 468 -15.27 19.76 -17.28
CA VAL A 468 -16.67 19.85 -16.80
C VAL A 468 -17.58 19.33 -17.90
N LEU A 469 -18.37 18.32 -17.58
CA LEU A 469 -19.39 17.77 -18.48
C LEU A 469 -20.67 18.58 -18.33
N GLU A 470 -21.33 18.85 -19.45
CA GLU A 470 -22.59 19.57 -19.49
C GLU A 470 -23.59 18.81 -20.37
N GLY A 471 -24.83 18.73 -19.90
CA GLY A 471 -25.95 18.18 -20.67
C GLY A 471 -26.93 19.27 -21.07
N SER A 472 -27.70 19.02 -22.13
CA SER A 472 -28.77 19.91 -22.58
C SER A 472 -29.89 19.11 -23.26
N TYR A 473 -31.11 19.63 -23.21
CA TYR A 473 -32.25 19.11 -23.96
C TYR A 473 -32.46 19.82 -25.31
N ASP A 474 -32.04 21.09 -25.41
CA ASP A 474 -32.30 21.96 -26.57
C ASP A 474 -31.02 22.39 -27.32
N GLY A 475 -29.84 22.14 -26.74
CA GLY A 475 -28.55 22.57 -27.28
C GLY A 475 -28.18 24.02 -26.94
N HIS A 476 -29.06 24.76 -26.26
CA HIS A 476 -28.88 26.16 -25.89
C HIS A 476 -28.68 26.34 -24.38
N HIS A 477 -29.49 25.68 -23.56
CA HIS A 477 -29.38 25.72 -22.11
C HIS A 477 -28.59 24.51 -21.61
N TRP A 478 -27.40 24.77 -21.06
CA TRP A 478 -26.47 23.75 -20.61
C TRP A 478 -26.45 23.66 -19.09
N THR A 479 -26.62 22.45 -18.56
CA THR A 479 -26.55 22.17 -17.11
C THR A 479 -25.34 21.30 -16.82
N GLU A 480 -24.52 21.71 -15.86
CA GLU A 480 -23.32 20.98 -15.45
C GLU A 480 -23.68 19.66 -14.77
N ILE A 481 -22.95 18.61 -15.14
CA ILE A 481 -23.00 17.30 -14.51
C ILE A 481 -21.92 17.28 -13.42
N GLU A 482 -22.35 17.49 -12.18
CA GLU A 482 -21.44 17.49 -11.02
C GLU A 482 -20.99 16.08 -10.66
N PHE A 483 -19.70 15.92 -10.33
CA PHE A 483 -19.13 14.65 -9.85
C PHE A 483 -19.08 14.60 -8.32
N MET A 484 -19.10 13.38 -7.76
CA MET A 484 -19.02 13.17 -6.32
C MET A 484 -17.70 13.61 -5.69
N TYR A 485 -16.55 13.37 -6.34
CA TYR A 485 -15.26 13.47 -5.64
C TYR A 485 -14.27 14.46 -6.23
N LYS A 486 -14.20 14.58 -7.57
CA LYS A 486 -13.34 15.61 -8.19
C LYS A 486 -13.88 17.03 -7.95
N PRO A 487 -13.01 18.06 -7.99
CA PRO A 487 -13.43 19.45 -7.99
C PRO A 487 -14.41 19.75 -9.14
N GLY A 488 -15.40 20.61 -8.84
CA GLY A 488 -16.43 21.02 -9.79
C GLY A 488 -17.14 22.25 -9.25
N ASN A 489 -18.17 22.06 -8.43
CA ASN A 489 -18.86 23.18 -7.79
C ASN A 489 -17.90 24.04 -6.96
N VAL A 490 -17.82 25.33 -7.26
CA VAL A 490 -16.89 26.28 -6.63
C VAL A 490 -17.13 26.50 -5.14
N SER A 491 -18.34 26.23 -4.68
CA SER A 491 -18.74 26.39 -3.28
C SER A 491 -18.56 25.12 -2.45
N ARG A 492 -18.25 23.99 -3.10
CA ARG A 492 -18.11 22.70 -2.43
C ARG A 492 -16.69 22.47 -1.93
N PRO A 493 -16.50 22.12 -0.63
CA PRO A 493 -15.20 21.73 -0.13
C PRO A 493 -14.72 20.43 -0.79
N PRO A 494 -13.41 20.26 -1.01
CA PRO A 494 -12.87 18.96 -1.43
C PRO A 494 -13.20 17.88 -0.39
N PRO A 495 -13.65 16.67 -0.78
CA PRO A 495 -14.04 15.64 0.17
C PRO A 495 -12.85 14.85 0.73
N ILE A 496 -13.08 14.13 1.83
CA ILE A 496 -12.17 13.10 2.34
C ILE A 496 -12.74 11.74 1.95
N VAL A 497 -12.03 10.99 1.10
CA VAL A 497 -12.51 9.73 0.52
C VAL A 497 -11.64 8.52 0.82
N VAL A 498 -10.43 8.71 1.34
CA VAL A 498 -9.52 7.61 1.73
C VAL A 498 -10.26 6.61 2.64
N PRO A 499 -10.18 5.28 2.40
CA PRO A 499 -9.33 4.57 1.42
C PRO A 499 -10.00 4.27 0.07
N HIS A 500 -11.18 4.85 -0.21
CA HIS A 500 -11.84 4.68 -1.51
C HIS A 500 -10.98 5.24 -2.65
N GLN A 501 -11.01 4.54 -3.78
CA GLN A 501 -10.38 4.99 -5.02
C GLN A 501 -11.45 5.26 -6.08
N PRO A 502 -11.86 6.52 -6.29
CA PRO A 502 -12.76 6.89 -7.37
C PRO A 502 -12.02 6.83 -8.72
N ARG A 503 -12.12 5.72 -9.44
CA ARG A 503 -11.33 5.45 -10.65
C ARG A 503 -11.72 6.38 -11.80
N LEU A 504 -13.00 6.74 -11.91
CA LEU A 504 -13.48 7.67 -12.94
C LEU A 504 -12.96 9.10 -12.70
N ASP A 505 -13.10 9.63 -11.48
CA ASP A 505 -12.62 10.97 -11.12
C ASP A 505 -11.11 11.12 -11.32
N TRP A 506 -10.33 10.10 -10.94
CA TRP A 506 -8.90 10.07 -11.22
C TRP A 506 -8.58 10.08 -12.71
N GLN A 507 -9.30 9.30 -13.52
CA GLN A 507 -9.12 9.32 -14.98
C GLN A 507 -9.54 10.66 -15.60
N MET A 508 -10.59 11.31 -15.08
CA MET A 508 -10.98 12.66 -15.51
C MET A 508 -9.87 13.69 -15.28
N TRP A 509 -9.13 13.59 -14.17
CA TRP A 509 -7.95 14.42 -13.93
C TRP A 509 -6.87 14.20 -14.99
N PHE A 510 -6.57 12.94 -15.34
CA PHE A 510 -5.61 12.65 -16.42
C PHE A 510 -6.10 13.15 -17.78
N ALA A 511 -7.40 13.01 -18.08
CA ALA A 511 -7.99 13.49 -19.33
C ALA A 511 -7.86 15.01 -19.49
N ALA A 512 -7.96 15.77 -18.39
CA ALA A 512 -7.84 17.22 -18.40
C ALA A 512 -6.43 17.74 -18.79
N LEU A 513 -5.40 16.90 -18.68
CA LEU A 513 -4.00 17.27 -18.99
C LEU A 513 -3.68 17.30 -20.49
N GLY A 514 -4.54 16.73 -21.34
CA GLY A 514 -4.33 16.63 -22.78
C GLY A 514 -5.61 16.89 -23.57
N PRO A 515 -5.61 16.67 -24.90
CA PRO A 515 -6.82 16.67 -25.70
C PRO A 515 -7.66 15.41 -25.45
N HIS A 516 -8.96 15.48 -25.73
CA HIS A 516 -9.89 14.34 -25.56
C HIS A 516 -9.49 13.10 -26.36
N THR A 517 -8.78 13.25 -27.49
CA THR A 517 -8.33 12.14 -28.33
C THR A 517 -7.32 11.22 -27.65
N HIS A 518 -6.62 11.70 -26.62
CA HIS A 518 -5.72 10.87 -25.80
C HIS A 518 -6.48 9.98 -24.80
N SER A 519 -7.78 10.22 -24.60
CA SER A 519 -8.61 9.50 -23.65
C SER A 519 -9.81 8.83 -24.36
N PRO A 520 -9.60 7.73 -25.11
CA PRO A 520 -10.67 7.04 -25.85
C PRO A 520 -11.89 6.66 -25.00
N TRP A 521 -11.66 6.31 -23.74
CA TRP A 521 -12.72 5.96 -22.78
C TRP A 521 -13.72 7.10 -22.54
N PHE A 522 -13.29 8.36 -22.73
CA PHE A 522 -14.13 9.54 -22.56
C PHE A 522 -15.27 9.57 -23.60
N THR A 523 -14.98 9.23 -24.87
CA THR A 523 -16.01 9.12 -25.91
C THR A 523 -17.07 8.08 -25.54
N SER A 524 -16.65 6.97 -24.92
CA SER A 524 -17.60 5.96 -24.42
C SER A 524 -18.43 6.50 -23.25
N LEU A 525 -17.82 7.26 -22.33
CA LEU A 525 -18.54 7.93 -21.23
C LEU A 525 -19.64 8.84 -21.79
N VAL A 526 -19.32 9.72 -22.75
CA VAL A 526 -20.30 10.61 -23.41
C VAL A 526 -21.46 9.82 -24.01
N LEU A 527 -21.17 8.74 -24.76
CA LEU A 527 -22.19 7.87 -25.33
C LEU A 527 -23.11 7.28 -24.25
N ARG A 528 -22.55 6.80 -23.13
CA ARG A 528 -23.34 6.19 -22.05
C ARG A 528 -24.21 7.19 -21.29
N LEU A 529 -23.76 8.44 -21.18
CA LEU A 529 -24.54 9.52 -20.59
C LEU A 529 -25.70 9.93 -21.48
N LEU A 530 -25.47 10.08 -22.79
CA LEU A 530 -26.53 10.31 -23.77
C LEU A 530 -27.58 9.18 -23.79
N GLN A 531 -27.14 7.94 -23.56
CA GLN A 531 -28.04 6.78 -23.42
C GLN A 531 -28.76 6.70 -22.06
N GLY A 532 -28.42 7.55 -21.08
CA GLY A 532 -29.00 7.50 -19.74
C GLY A 532 -28.70 6.21 -18.99
N LYS A 533 -27.54 5.58 -19.21
CA LYS A 533 -27.22 4.29 -18.56
C LYS A 533 -26.98 4.47 -17.06
N GLU A 534 -27.94 4.01 -16.27
CA GLU A 534 -27.94 4.11 -14.81
C GLU A 534 -26.61 3.64 -14.16
N PRO A 535 -25.98 2.52 -14.55
CA PRO A 535 -24.71 2.12 -13.94
C PRO A 535 -23.58 3.14 -14.11
N VAL A 536 -23.58 3.91 -15.20
CA VAL A 536 -22.58 4.96 -15.46
C VAL A 536 -22.94 6.25 -14.73
N VAL A 537 -24.22 6.61 -14.68
CA VAL A 537 -24.69 7.74 -13.86
C VAL A 537 -24.31 7.55 -12.39
N ARG A 538 -24.47 6.33 -11.85
CA ARG A 538 -24.09 5.99 -10.47
C ARG A 538 -22.58 6.13 -10.17
N LEU A 539 -21.70 6.11 -11.19
CA LEU A 539 -20.28 6.43 -10.99
C LEU A 539 -20.05 7.92 -10.75
N ILE A 540 -20.89 8.77 -11.34
CA ILE A 540 -20.78 10.23 -11.24
C ILE A 540 -21.51 10.72 -9.99
N GLN A 541 -22.72 10.21 -9.76
CA GLN A 541 -23.58 10.52 -8.62
C GLN A 541 -24.27 9.25 -8.10
N ASN A 542 -23.96 8.85 -6.87
CA ASN A 542 -24.57 7.67 -6.24
C ASN A 542 -26.07 7.91 -5.94
N ASP A 543 -26.40 9.13 -5.50
CA ASP A 543 -27.79 9.57 -5.33
C ASP A 543 -28.32 10.10 -6.67
N ALA A 544 -29.23 9.33 -7.27
CA ALA A 544 -29.84 9.68 -8.55
C ALA A 544 -30.59 11.01 -8.49
N ALA A 545 -31.11 11.44 -7.34
CA ALA A 545 -31.83 12.71 -7.23
C ALA A 545 -30.92 13.93 -7.45
N GLN A 546 -29.62 13.81 -7.14
CA GLN A 546 -28.63 14.86 -7.35
C GLN A 546 -28.16 14.97 -8.80
N TYR A 547 -28.44 13.95 -9.63
CA TYR A 547 -28.11 13.98 -11.04
C TYR A 547 -29.15 14.82 -11.81
N PRO A 548 -28.76 15.92 -12.52
CA PRO A 548 -29.72 16.83 -13.13
C PRO A 548 -30.64 16.18 -14.19
N PHE A 549 -30.16 15.11 -14.83
CA PHE A 549 -30.84 14.41 -15.91
C PHE A 549 -31.42 13.05 -15.47
N HIS A 550 -31.82 12.92 -14.20
CA HIS A 550 -32.34 11.66 -13.66
C HIS A 550 -33.72 11.27 -14.18
N LYS A 551 -34.56 12.25 -14.55
CA LYS A 551 -35.91 12.00 -15.10
C LYS A 551 -35.85 11.58 -16.57
N GLN A 552 -34.98 12.23 -17.35
CA GLN A 552 -34.81 11.98 -18.77
C GLN A 552 -33.34 12.21 -19.13
N PRO A 553 -32.72 11.34 -19.95
CA PRO A 553 -31.34 11.56 -20.39
C PRO A 553 -31.20 12.85 -21.21
N PRO A 554 -30.02 13.50 -21.17
CA PRO A 554 -29.76 14.68 -21.98
C PRO A 554 -29.78 14.33 -23.47
N THR A 555 -30.29 15.23 -24.31
CA THR A 555 -30.30 15.08 -25.77
C THR A 555 -28.93 15.42 -26.36
N TYR A 556 -28.26 16.39 -25.76
CA TYR A 556 -26.92 16.82 -26.12
C TYR A 556 -25.98 16.75 -24.91
N VAL A 557 -24.74 16.36 -25.16
CA VAL A 557 -23.66 16.39 -24.16
C VAL A 557 -22.46 17.08 -24.79
N ARG A 558 -21.82 17.97 -24.02
CA ARG A 558 -20.54 18.60 -24.37
C ARG A 558 -19.61 18.58 -23.18
N ALA A 559 -18.34 18.92 -23.40
CA ALA A 559 -17.39 19.08 -22.32
C ALA A 559 -16.56 20.36 -22.49
N GLN A 560 -16.40 21.08 -21.39
CA GLN A 560 -15.67 22.35 -21.33
C GLN A 560 -14.45 22.18 -20.43
N ARG A 561 -13.32 22.80 -20.81
CA ARG A 561 -12.11 22.82 -19.99
C ARG A 561 -12.00 24.15 -19.26
N TYR A 562 -11.84 24.06 -17.95
CA TYR A 562 -11.61 25.18 -17.06
C TYR A 562 -10.25 25.05 -16.38
N LYS A 563 -9.74 26.17 -15.89
CA LYS A 563 -8.68 26.21 -14.87
C LYS A 563 -9.29 26.55 -13.54
N TYR A 564 -8.91 25.82 -12.51
CA TYR A 564 -9.33 26.02 -11.12
C TYR A 564 -8.16 26.51 -10.28
N TRP A 565 -8.48 27.36 -9.30
CA TRP A 565 -7.58 27.83 -8.24
C TRP A 565 -8.29 27.77 -6.91
N PHE A 566 -7.56 27.56 -5.82
CA PHE A 566 -8.15 27.72 -4.49
C PHE A 566 -8.56 29.19 -4.24
N SER A 567 -9.66 29.37 -3.52
CA SER A 567 -10.08 30.67 -3.04
C SER A 567 -9.12 31.23 -1.99
N HIS A 568 -9.11 32.55 -1.80
CA HIS A 568 -8.33 33.19 -0.75
C HIS A 568 -9.06 33.16 0.60
N PRO A 569 -8.33 33.12 1.74
CA PRO A 569 -8.95 33.25 3.06
C PRO A 569 -9.74 34.55 3.17
N GLY A 570 -11.02 34.47 3.55
CA GLY A 570 -11.92 35.61 3.68
C GLY A 570 -13.01 35.70 2.59
N GLU A 571 -12.89 34.95 1.50
CA GLU A 571 -13.93 34.84 0.48
C GLU A 571 -15.04 33.89 0.96
N GLN A 572 -16.14 34.45 1.46
CA GLN A 572 -17.22 33.68 2.06
C GLN A 572 -17.90 32.73 1.05
N GLY A 573 -18.01 31.46 1.42
CA GLY A 573 -18.81 30.47 0.70
C GLY A 573 -18.16 29.88 -0.56
N ARG A 574 -16.91 30.21 -0.90
CA ARG A 574 -16.20 29.66 -2.06
C ARG A 574 -14.91 28.95 -1.65
N TRP A 575 -14.69 27.77 -2.21
CA TRP A 575 -13.46 26.98 -2.08
C TRP A 575 -12.58 27.08 -3.32
N TRP A 576 -13.19 27.41 -4.46
CA TRP A 576 -12.51 27.48 -5.74
C TRP A 576 -12.89 28.73 -6.53
N HIS A 577 -11.95 29.22 -7.31
CA HIS A 577 -12.20 30.05 -8.48
C HIS A 577 -11.98 29.23 -9.73
N ARG A 578 -12.75 29.51 -10.79
CA ARG A 578 -12.54 28.87 -12.09
C ARG A 578 -12.61 29.86 -13.23
N GLN A 579 -11.82 29.61 -14.26
CA GLN A 579 -11.82 30.36 -15.50
C GLN A 579 -11.98 29.39 -16.67
N TRP A 580 -12.91 29.70 -17.57
CA TRP A 580 -13.08 28.94 -18.81
C TRP A 580 -11.86 29.11 -19.71
N VAL A 581 -11.42 28.03 -20.36
CA VAL A 581 -10.25 28.03 -21.25
C VAL A 581 -10.65 27.75 -22.68
N GLU A 582 -11.24 26.58 -22.91
CA GLU A 582 -11.61 26.12 -24.25
C GLU A 582 -12.69 25.04 -24.17
N GLU A 583 -13.30 24.76 -25.32
CA GLU A 583 -14.12 23.57 -25.50
C GLU A 583 -13.21 22.32 -25.54
N PHE A 584 -13.50 21.35 -24.68
CA PHE A 584 -12.74 20.10 -24.60
C PHE A 584 -13.30 19.03 -25.54
N PHE A 585 -14.63 18.96 -25.63
CA PHE A 585 -15.37 18.01 -26.45
C PHE A 585 -16.62 18.69 -27.03
N PRO A 586 -16.84 18.61 -28.35
CA PRO A 586 -17.92 19.33 -29.00
C PRO A 586 -19.30 18.84 -28.55
N PRO A 587 -20.35 19.67 -28.70
CA PRO A 587 -21.72 19.25 -28.43
C PRO A 587 -22.13 18.15 -29.42
N VAL A 588 -22.48 16.99 -28.89
CA VAL A 588 -22.91 15.82 -29.68
C VAL A 588 -24.24 15.27 -29.19
N SER A 589 -24.96 14.59 -30.07
CA SER A 589 -26.21 13.88 -29.77
C SER A 589 -26.13 12.41 -30.19
N LEU A 590 -27.13 11.61 -29.83
CA LEU A 590 -27.21 10.21 -30.29
C LEU A 590 -27.41 10.17 -31.82
N GLY A 591 -26.51 9.46 -32.52
CA GLY A 591 -26.53 9.35 -33.97
C GLY A 591 -25.69 10.42 -34.70
N ASP A 592 -25.04 11.32 -33.97
CA ASP A 592 -24.14 12.32 -34.54
C ASP A 592 -22.96 11.68 -35.28
N PRO A 593 -22.66 12.08 -36.55
CA PRO A 593 -21.56 11.53 -37.32
C PRO A 593 -20.19 11.70 -36.65
N THR A 594 -19.98 12.78 -35.88
CA THR A 594 -18.71 13.05 -35.19
C THR A 594 -18.46 12.02 -34.08
N LEU A 595 -19.46 11.80 -33.23
CA LEU A 595 -19.43 10.78 -32.17
C LEU A 595 -19.24 9.38 -32.77
N GLU A 596 -19.95 9.09 -33.87
CA GLU A 596 -19.87 7.79 -34.52
C GLU A 596 -18.52 7.52 -35.19
N SER A 597 -17.88 8.55 -35.73
CA SER A 597 -16.52 8.49 -36.24
C SER A 597 -15.52 8.18 -35.13
N LEU A 598 -15.58 8.89 -33.99
CA LEU A 598 -14.70 8.66 -32.84
C LEU A 598 -14.89 7.26 -32.24
N LEU A 599 -16.14 6.79 -32.11
CA LEU A 599 -16.43 5.44 -31.62
C LEU A 599 -15.87 4.35 -32.55
N ARG A 600 -15.87 4.58 -33.87
CA ARG A 600 -15.25 3.67 -34.84
C ARG A 600 -13.72 3.72 -34.76
N GLN A 601 -13.15 4.92 -34.72
CA GLN A 601 -11.70 5.14 -34.62
C GLN A 601 -11.10 4.44 -33.39
N PHE A 602 -11.77 4.53 -32.25
CA PHE A 602 -11.32 3.91 -31.01
C PHE A 602 -11.76 2.45 -30.84
N GLY A 603 -12.45 1.86 -31.82
CA GLY A 603 -12.93 0.48 -31.74
C GLY A 603 -13.95 0.23 -30.63
N LEU A 604 -14.71 1.26 -30.24
CA LEU A 604 -15.69 1.23 -29.15
C LEU A 604 -17.08 0.75 -29.58
N LYS A 605 -17.33 0.57 -30.89
CA LYS A 605 -18.53 -0.09 -31.39
C LYS A 605 -18.41 -1.61 -31.24
N ASP A 606 -19.32 -2.19 -30.48
CA ASP A 606 -19.41 -3.65 -30.36
C ASP A 606 -19.87 -4.25 -31.69
N LYS A 607 -18.98 -4.99 -32.36
CA LYS A 607 -19.30 -5.77 -33.57
C LYS A 607 -19.96 -7.12 -33.26
N THR A 608 -20.04 -7.51 -31.99
CA THR A 608 -20.51 -8.83 -31.55
C THR A 608 -21.73 -8.70 -30.63
N PRO A 609 -22.75 -9.55 -30.82
CA PRO A 609 -23.91 -9.53 -29.94
C PRO A 609 -23.50 -9.89 -28.50
N PRO A 610 -24.17 -9.34 -27.48
CA PRO A 610 -24.00 -9.82 -26.12
C PRO A 610 -24.23 -11.33 -26.07
N ARG A 611 -23.33 -12.09 -25.42
CA ARG A 611 -23.61 -13.50 -25.08
C ARG A 611 -24.97 -13.54 -24.38
N THR A 612 -25.84 -14.44 -24.82
CA THR A 612 -27.18 -14.63 -24.26
C THR A 612 -27.08 -14.76 -22.74
N ARG A 613 -27.74 -13.84 -22.02
CA ARG A 613 -27.83 -13.86 -20.56
C ARG A 613 -28.40 -15.21 -20.14
N SER A 614 -27.58 -16.10 -19.58
CA SER A 614 -28.10 -17.26 -18.86
C SER A 614 -28.59 -16.76 -17.50
N SER A 615 -29.80 -16.20 -17.49
CA SER A 615 -30.50 -15.70 -16.30
C SER A 615 -30.83 -16.81 -15.29
N SER A 616 -30.60 -18.08 -15.66
CA SER A 616 -31.00 -19.27 -14.91
C SER A 616 -30.02 -19.69 -13.81
N HIS A 617 -28.78 -19.18 -13.79
CA HIS A 617 -27.78 -19.61 -12.81
C HIS A 617 -28.00 -18.96 -11.43
N ALA A 618 -28.07 -19.80 -10.39
CA ALA A 618 -28.24 -19.36 -9.00
C ALA A 618 -27.16 -18.36 -8.54
N LEU A 619 -25.92 -18.54 -9.00
CA LEU A 619 -24.80 -17.65 -8.68
C LEU A 619 -24.98 -16.24 -9.23
N ALA A 620 -25.45 -16.10 -10.47
CA ALA A 620 -25.73 -14.80 -11.08
C ALA A 620 -26.86 -14.07 -10.34
N ARG A 621 -27.89 -14.80 -9.89
CA ARG A 621 -28.97 -14.25 -9.05
C ARG A 621 -28.46 -13.81 -7.68
N ALA A 622 -27.60 -14.59 -7.04
CA ALA A 622 -26.99 -14.24 -5.77
C ALA A 622 -26.13 -12.97 -5.88
N LEU A 623 -25.28 -12.86 -6.91
CA LEU A 623 -24.50 -11.66 -7.17
C LEU A 623 -25.39 -10.43 -7.38
N HIS A 624 -26.45 -10.57 -8.17
CA HIS A 624 -27.42 -9.49 -8.36
C HIS A 624 -28.09 -9.07 -7.05
N TRP A 625 -28.49 -10.03 -6.21
CA TRP A 625 -29.06 -9.74 -4.90
C TRP A 625 -28.08 -8.99 -3.99
N VAL A 626 -26.84 -9.48 -3.86
CA VAL A 626 -25.80 -8.80 -3.06
C VAL A 626 -25.57 -7.37 -3.57
N ARG A 627 -25.55 -7.18 -4.89
CA ARG A 627 -25.45 -5.86 -5.50
C ARG A 627 -26.60 -4.96 -5.11
N THR A 628 -27.85 -5.43 -5.19
CA THR A 628 -29.02 -4.60 -4.82
C THR A 628 -28.93 -4.13 -3.36
N GLN A 629 -28.51 -5.00 -2.44
CA GLN A 629 -28.35 -4.66 -1.02
C GLN A 629 -27.22 -3.64 -0.79
N LEU A 630 -26.10 -3.78 -1.49
CA LEU A 630 -24.95 -2.89 -1.32
C LEU A 630 -25.07 -1.58 -2.12
N SER A 631 -25.99 -1.50 -3.07
CA SER A 631 -26.09 -0.38 -4.00
C SER A 631 -26.61 0.92 -3.37
N SER A 632 -27.21 0.87 -2.19
CA SER A 632 -27.65 2.05 -1.44
C SER A 632 -26.53 2.65 -0.58
N LEU A 633 -25.43 1.93 -0.37
CA LEU A 633 -24.33 2.36 0.47
C LEU A 633 -23.32 3.16 -0.35
N GLU A 634 -22.92 4.32 0.15
CA GLU A 634 -21.79 5.05 -0.43
C GLU A 634 -20.48 4.25 -0.24
N PRO A 635 -19.57 4.26 -1.23
CA PRO A 635 -18.34 3.49 -1.15
C PRO A 635 -17.47 3.78 0.09
N PRO A 636 -17.25 5.05 0.52
CA PRO A 636 -16.49 5.31 1.75
C PRO A 636 -17.15 4.69 2.99
N ASN A 637 -18.47 4.78 3.10
CA ASN A 637 -19.22 4.23 4.24
C ASN A 637 -19.12 2.70 4.28
N LEU A 638 -19.17 2.03 3.13
CA LEU A 638 -18.93 0.59 3.04
C LEU A 638 -17.52 0.21 3.55
N LEU A 639 -16.49 0.94 3.13
CA LEU A 639 -15.10 0.64 3.50
C LEU A 639 -14.83 0.86 4.99
N TRP A 640 -15.26 2.00 5.53
CA TRP A 640 -15.14 2.29 6.96
C TRP A 640 -16.02 1.37 7.80
N GLY A 641 -17.20 0.99 7.31
CA GLY A 641 -18.06 -0.01 7.94
C GLY A 641 -17.40 -1.39 8.04
N LEU A 642 -16.73 -1.85 6.98
CA LEU A 642 -15.97 -3.11 7.00
C LEU A 642 -14.81 -3.06 8.01
N LEU A 643 -14.05 -1.96 8.04
CA LEU A 643 -12.97 -1.77 9.01
C LEU A 643 -13.51 -1.72 10.46
N GLY A 644 -14.62 -1.00 10.67
CA GLY A 644 -15.30 -0.90 11.96
C GLY A 644 -15.79 -2.27 12.44
N ALA A 645 -16.35 -3.09 11.54
CA ALA A 645 -16.77 -4.46 11.85
C ALA A 645 -15.59 -5.34 12.28
N VAL A 646 -14.44 -5.24 11.58
CA VAL A 646 -13.20 -5.92 12.00
C VAL A 646 -12.78 -5.48 13.39
N GLY A 647 -12.79 -4.17 13.66
CA GLY A 647 -12.48 -3.61 14.99
C GLY A 647 -13.40 -4.14 16.08
N ALA A 648 -14.71 -4.13 15.86
CA ALA A 648 -15.71 -4.63 16.81
C ALA A 648 -15.51 -6.12 17.12
N VAL A 649 -15.31 -6.96 16.09
CA VAL A 649 -15.06 -8.39 16.28
C VAL A 649 -13.76 -8.62 17.07
N ARG A 650 -12.71 -7.83 16.81
CA ARG A 650 -11.44 -7.93 17.56
C ARG A 650 -11.59 -7.54 19.02
N VAL A 651 -12.38 -6.50 19.32
CA VAL A 651 -12.69 -6.10 20.70
C VAL A 651 -13.46 -7.22 21.41
N VAL A 652 -14.49 -7.79 20.77
CA VAL A 652 -15.25 -8.92 21.33
C VAL A 652 -14.35 -10.14 21.59
N GLN A 653 -13.47 -10.48 20.64
CA GLN A 653 -12.50 -11.56 20.84
C GLN A 653 -11.56 -11.31 22.02
N ALA A 654 -11.10 -10.07 22.21
CA ALA A 654 -10.25 -9.71 23.34
C ALA A 654 -10.99 -9.82 24.68
N LEU A 655 -12.25 -9.38 24.74
CA LEU A 655 -13.11 -9.48 25.92
C LEU A 655 -13.46 -10.94 26.27
N LEU A 656 -13.69 -11.80 25.27
CA LEU A 656 -13.94 -13.23 25.47
C LEU A 656 -12.69 -13.98 25.90
N ALA A 657 -11.52 -13.59 25.39
CA ALA A 657 -10.24 -14.19 25.78
C ALA A 657 -9.90 -13.88 27.26
N SER A 658 -10.17 -12.66 27.72
CA SER A 658 -9.94 -12.26 29.12
C SER A 658 -10.88 -12.94 30.12
N SER A 659 -12.06 -13.38 29.68
CA SER A 659 -13.06 -14.06 30.50
C SER A 659 -12.98 -15.59 30.46
N SER A 660 -11.99 -16.17 29.76
CA SER A 660 -11.76 -17.62 29.77
C SER A 660 -11.14 -18.12 31.10
N PRO A 661 -11.60 -19.24 31.70
CA PRO A 661 -11.18 -19.67 33.05
C PRO A 661 -9.70 -20.06 33.19
N GLN A 662 -8.96 -20.16 32.08
CA GLN A 662 -7.54 -20.55 32.08
C GLN A 662 -6.62 -19.46 32.64
N SER A 663 -7.00 -18.18 32.56
CA SER A 663 -6.25 -17.08 33.17
C SER A 663 -6.38 -17.07 34.71
N PHE A 664 -7.49 -17.56 35.24
CA PHE A 664 -7.76 -17.66 36.67
C PHE A 664 -6.96 -18.78 37.37
N LEU A 665 -6.65 -19.87 36.64
CA LEU A 665 -5.82 -20.97 37.16
C LEU A 665 -4.33 -20.62 37.22
N MET A 666 -3.79 -19.87 36.24
CA MET A 666 -2.38 -19.45 36.27
C MET A 666 -2.09 -18.46 37.40
N ASN A 667 -3.01 -17.54 37.70
CA ASN A 667 -2.88 -16.62 38.83
C ASN A 667 -2.93 -17.32 40.20
N ARG A 668 -3.51 -18.52 40.28
CA ARG A 668 -3.58 -19.31 41.52
C ARG A 668 -2.32 -20.16 41.74
N GLU A 669 -1.73 -20.69 40.67
CA GLU A 669 -0.44 -21.40 40.73
C GLU A 669 0.74 -20.45 41.02
N GLU A 670 0.75 -19.23 40.48
CA GLU A 670 1.76 -18.22 40.84
C GLU A 670 1.64 -17.76 42.30
N LYS A 671 0.42 -17.60 42.83
CA LYS A 671 0.21 -17.31 44.26
C LYS A 671 0.63 -18.44 45.19
N HIS A 672 0.60 -19.71 44.74
CA HIS A 672 1.09 -20.84 45.54
C HIS A 672 2.61 -21.05 45.48
N LYS A 673 3.31 -20.47 44.49
CA LYS A 673 4.78 -20.45 44.45
C LYS A 673 5.43 -19.30 45.23
N LEU A 674 4.67 -18.33 45.70
CA LEU A 674 5.16 -17.10 46.37
C LEU A 674 5.03 -17.09 47.90
N ILE A 675 4.86 -18.26 48.55
CA ILE A 675 4.99 -18.37 50.01
C ILE A 675 6.40 -18.91 50.33
N PRO A 676 7.31 -18.08 50.89
CA PRO A 676 8.66 -18.54 51.22
C PRO A 676 8.64 -19.42 52.48
N LYS A 677 9.13 -20.66 52.35
CA LYS A 677 9.58 -21.47 53.50
C LYS A 677 10.74 -20.72 54.17
N ARG A 678 10.49 -20.25 55.38
CA ARG A 678 11.47 -19.63 56.28
C ARG A 678 12.34 -20.76 56.86
N GLU A 679 13.57 -20.90 56.38
CA GLU A 679 14.58 -21.76 57.02
C GLU A 679 15.33 -20.95 58.09
N SER A 680 15.22 -21.40 59.33
CA SER A 680 16.06 -21.01 60.46
C SER A 680 17.43 -21.69 60.32
N GLY A 681 18.49 -20.90 60.22
CA GLY A 681 19.86 -21.40 60.29
C GLY A 681 20.34 -21.54 61.74
N ALA A 682 20.94 -22.68 62.06
CA ALA A 682 22.08 -22.79 62.97
C ALA A 682 22.68 -24.19 62.85
N ALA A 683 23.92 -24.27 62.37
CA ALA A 683 24.75 -25.46 62.42
C ALA A 683 25.89 -25.22 63.42
N SER A 684 26.02 -26.08 64.44
CA SER A 684 27.31 -26.39 65.05
C SER A 684 27.31 -27.77 65.71
N THR A 685 28.13 -28.64 65.10
CA THR A 685 28.93 -29.77 65.64
C THR A 685 28.27 -31.12 66.02
N PRO A 686 28.97 -32.26 65.72
CA PRO A 686 28.41 -33.60 65.78
C PRO A 686 28.92 -34.43 66.98
N ALA A 687 28.13 -35.41 67.42
CA ALA A 687 28.65 -36.63 68.07
C ALA A 687 27.57 -37.74 68.07
N THR A 688 27.78 -38.76 67.23
CA THR A 688 27.78 -40.23 67.52
C THR A 688 26.67 -40.89 68.37
N PRO A 689 26.43 -42.21 68.23
CA PRO A 689 25.13 -42.69 67.74
C PRO A 689 24.47 -43.73 68.67
N THR A 690 23.41 -44.36 68.15
CA THR A 690 22.86 -45.69 68.51
C THR A 690 21.70 -45.70 69.53
N PRO A 691 20.90 -46.79 69.60
CA PRO A 691 19.64 -46.86 68.87
C PRO A 691 18.50 -47.40 69.76
N ASN A 692 17.39 -47.80 69.13
CA ASN A 692 16.41 -48.80 69.55
C ASN A 692 15.00 -48.34 69.95
N ASN A 693 14.08 -48.93 69.20
CA ASN A 693 12.93 -49.72 69.63
C ASN A 693 11.65 -49.05 70.16
N CYS A 694 10.60 -49.39 69.39
CA CYS A 694 9.39 -50.06 69.84
C CYS A 694 8.44 -49.33 70.80
N SER A 695 7.34 -48.88 70.17
CA SER A 695 5.96 -49.35 70.42
C SER A 695 5.28 -49.15 71.78
N SER A 696 3.95 -49.03 71.65
CA SER A 696 2.91 -48.94 72.68
C SER A 696 2.75 -47.54 73.29
N GLY A 697 1.56 -46.98 73.43
CA GLY A 697 0.22 -47.50 73.24
C GLY A 697 -0.73 -46.62 74.05
N SER A 698 -1.96 -46.41 73.54
CA SER A 698 -3.21 -46.11 74.29
C SER A 698 -3.22 -44.93 75.28
N ARG A 699 -4.22 -44.06 75.40
CA ARG A 699 -5.59 -43.88 74.90
C ARG A 699 -6.06 -42.50 75.49
N PRO A 700 -7.27 -42.00 75.14
CA PRO A 700 -7.72 -40.59 75.30
C PRO A 700 -8.28 -40.34 76.74
N PRO A 701 -9.02 -39.25 77.12
CA PRO A 701 -9.85 -38.38 76.26
C PRO A 701 -10.12 -36.91 76.68
N ARG A 702 -11.09 -36.33 75.93
CA ARG A 702 -12.02 -35.22 76.22
C ARG A 702 -11.51 -33.82 75.91
N TRP A 703 -12.04 -33.16 74.88
CA TRP A 703 -13.38 -32.57 74.63
C TRP A 703 -13.44 -31.10 75.00
N LYS A 704 -13.96 -30.31 74.04
CA LYS A 704 -14.29 -28.88 74.06
C LYS A 704 -13.05 -27.97 73.94
N LYS A 705 -13.04 -26.96 73.07
CA LYS A 705 -14.08 -26.32 72.26
C LYS A 705 -13.41 -25.65 71.06
#